data_AF-A0A3E2GW45-F1
#
_entry.id   AF-A0A3E2GW45-F1
#
_cell.length_a   1.000
_cell.length_b   1.000
_cell.length_c   1.000
_cell.angle_alpha   90.00
_cell.angle_beta   90.00
_cell.angle_gamma   90.00
#
_symmetry.space_group_name_H-M   'P 1'
#
loop_
_entity.id
_entity.type
_entity.pdbx_description
1 polymer ?
#
loop_
_entity_poly.entity_id
_entity_poly.type
_entity_poly.pdbx_seq_one_letter_code
_entity_poly.pdbx_strand_id
1 'polypeptide(L)'
;MSAQAADALAKLKVKDPEAVKASAAAAIANGNDAEAEDSDEEDEKGAVGEGGGEGAAKKKRKRKRKPKSKSAIPTKQTSPPRVLLSNLFPSGEYPVGQEEEYRGENLYRTTNEEKRHLDRINNDFLQEYRQGAEIHRQVRQWAQKNIKPGQTLTEIAEGIEDSVRALTGHPGLEEGDNIKGGIAFPTGVNLDHIAAHYSPNAGNKMVLQQDNVMKVDFGVHINGRIVDSAFTIAFDPMYDNLLEAVREATNTGIKEAGIDVRVGDIGAAIQETMESYEVEIKGQTYPVKSIRNLNGHDILQWQIHGGKSVPIVKSSDQTKMEEGEVFAIETFGSTGNGYVRDDLETSHYAKRADAPNVALRLSSASKLLNVINKNFGSLPFCRRYLDRLGQDKYLLGLNNLVSSGIVEAYPPLVDKKGSYTAQFEHTILLRPNVKEKSRRPEVSKEKEKRGYGAAMGRDKPSKTGSTATDGLEVKEHDFFWTYTEEPHRTRRQAIIKAHPEVTKLCGPEPLTKYCVLAVVTLQVVTAYLLRDTPFLSWRFFLAAYIIGATSNQNLFLSIHEISHNLAFKSAGANRLFAMFANLPIGIPYSASFRPYHLTHHKSLGVDGLDTDLPTSFEAFFLDSVLGKAFFCTFQILFYAIRPMMVYHLPLTGVHFLNIVVQVIFDIALVKLAGSKALVYLIFSSFLAGSLHPCAGHFIAEHYVFEKQPLSAKDPSNMIPVPETFSYYGPLNVLTYNVGLHNEHHDFPAVPWTKLPVLHEIAKEFYADLPRHKSWVYVIWQFVWDNDVGMTCRVKRKEGGRKVGAGWTQQEIQA
;
A
#
# COMPACT_ATOMS: atom_id res chain seq x y z
N MET A 1 -30.70 1.21 -38.87
CA MET A 1 -31.36 1.50 -37.57
C MET A 1 -30.81 2.79 -36.92
N SER A 2 -30.41 3.80 -37.69
CA SER A 2 -29.67 4.97 -37.19
C SER A 2 -30.48 6.27 -37.05
N ALA A 3 -31.70 6.34 -37.60
CA ALA A 3 -32.51 7.56 -37.59
C ALA A 3 -33.43 7.73 -36.37
N GLN A 4 -33.81 6.63 -35.68
CA GLN A 4 -34.74 6.67 -34.53
C GLN A 4 -34.07 6.96 -33.18
N ALA A 5 -32.73 6.97 -33.11
CA ALA A 5 -32.00 7.26 -31.88
C ALA A 5 -31.93 8.76 -31.54
N ALA A 6 -32.06 9.65 -32.54
CA ALA A 6 -31.93 11.09 -32.34
C ALA A 6 -33.15 11.72 -31.65
N ASP A 7 -34.37 11.37 -32.08
CA ASP A 7 -35.62 11.94 -31.52
C ASP A 7 -35.90 11.53 -30.07
N ALA A 8 -35.30 10.43 -29.60
CA ALA A 8 -35.43 9.99 -28.21
C ALA A 8 -34.65 10.88 -27.22
N LEU A 9 -33.53 11.48 -27.64
CA LEU A 9 -32.72 12.35 -26.78
C LEU A 9 -33.39 13.72 -26.51
N ALA A 10 -34.19 14.23 -27.45
CA ALA A 10 -34.77 15.58 -27.37
C ALA A 10 -35.90 15.76 -26.33
N LYS A 11 -36.35 14.69 -25.66
CA LYS A 11 -37.53 14.71 -24.76
C LYS A 11 -37.24 14.39 -23.29
N LEU A 12 -35.98 14.21 -22.90
CA LEU A 12 -35.59 13.95 -21.51
C LEU A 12 -35.51 15.26 -20.70
N LYS A 13 -36.57 15.57 -19.94
CA LYS A 13 -36.52 16.63 -18.92
C LYS A 13 -35.62 16.20 -17.76
N VAL A 14 -34.61 17.01 -17.47
CA VAL A 14 -33.70 16.87 -16.31
C VAL A 14 -34.52 16.92 -15.01
N LYS A 15 -34.28 15.99 -14.08
CA LYS A 15 -34.88 16.03 -12.74
C LYS A 15 -34.17 17.05 -11.85
N ASP A 16 -34.96 17.70 -11.00
CA ASP A 16 -34.52 18.72 -10.05
C ASP A 16 -33.39 18.21 -9.10
N PRO A 17 -32.23 18.90 -9.00
CA PRO A 17 -31.15 18.55 -8.09
C PRO A 17 -31.56 18.45 -6.61
N GLU A 18 -32.54 19.24 -6.16
CA GLU A 18 -33.01 19.21 -4.77
C GLU A 18 -33.76 17.90 -4.46
N ALA A 19 -34.49 17.33 -5.43
CA ALA A 19 -35.17 16.05 -5.27
C ALA A 19 -34.19 14.87 -5.14
N VAL A 20 -32.99 14.97 -5.73
CA VAL A 20 -31.92 13.97 -5.61
C VAL A 20 -31.24 14.04 -4.23
N LYS A 21 -31.05 15.25 -3.68
CA LYS A 21 -30.60 15.41 -2.28
C LYS A 21 -31.62 14.88 -1.27
N ALA A 22 -32.91 15.13 -1.51
CA ALA A 22 -33.98 14.66 -0.63
C ALA A 22 -34.06 13.12 -0.56
N SER A 23 -33.90 12.40 -1.69
CA SER A 23 -33.89 10.94 -1.68
C SER A 23 -32.62 10.35 -1.04
N ALA A 24 -31.47 11.00 -1.20
CA ALA A 24 -30.23 10.62 -0.51
C ALA A 24 -30.35 10.77 1.03
N ALA A 25 -31.00 11.84 1.51
CA ALA A 25 -31.27 12.02 2.94
C ALA A 25 -32.26 10.98 3.49
N ALA A 26 -33.30 10.61 2.73
CA ALA A 26 -34.24 9.58 3.12
C ALA A 26 -33.62 8.16 3.16
N ALA A 27 -32.69 7.86 2.24
CA ALA A 27 -31.97 6.58 2.22
C ALA A 27 -31.07 6.38 3.45
N ILE A 28 -30.54 7.46 4.04
CA ILE A 28 -29.73 7.43 5.27
C ILE A 28 -30.62 7.24 6.52
N ALA A 29 -31.88 7.65 6.48
CA ALA A 29 -32.82 7.53 7.61
C ALA A 29 -33.39 6.10 7.77
N ASN A 30 -33.60 5.37 6.68
CA ASN A 30 -34.24 4.05 6.68
C ASN A 30 -33.25 2.86 6.84
N GLY A 31 -31.99 3.11 7.21
CA GLY A 31 -30.97 2.07 7.38
C GLY A 31 -30.85 1.47 8.78
N ASN A 32 -31.50 2.06 9.79
CA ASN A 32 -31.46 1.63 11.19
C ASN A 32 -32.88 1.52 11.75
N ASP A 33 -33.58 0.42 11.47
CA ASP A 33 -34.61 -0.18 12.33
C ASP A 33 -34.94 -1.59 11.82
N ALA A 34 -35.42 -2.45 12.73
CA ALA A 34 -35.69 -3.90 12.58
C ALA A 34 -34.46 -4.84 12.56
N GLU A 35 -34.45 -5.94 13.31
CA GLU A 35 -35.35 -6.40 14.37
C GLU A 35 -34.58 -7.38 15.28
N ALA A 36 -34.69 -7.22 16.59
CA ALA A 36 -34.26 -8.22 17.56
C ALA A 36 -35.53 -8.79 18.19
N GLU A 37 -35.98 -9.94 17.68
CA GLU A 37 -37.14 -10.62 18.27
C GLU A 37 -36.80 -11.26 19.61
N ASP A 38 -37.84 -11.31 20.42
CA ASP A 38 -37.87 -11.64 21.83
C ASP A 38 -37.92 -13.16 22.06
N SER A 39 -37.38 -13.62 23.19
CA SER A 39 -37.77 -14.88 23.82
C SER A 39 -37.36 -14.87 25.29
N ASP A 40 -38.32 -14.47 26.13
CA ASP A 40 -38.37 -14.87 27.55
C ASP A 40 -38.29 -16.41 27.66
N GLU A 41 -37.56 -16.94 28.65
CA GLU A 41 -38.18 -17.57 29.82
C GLU A 41 -37.18 -18.12 30.87
N GLU A 42 -37.63 -18.04 32.13
CA GLU A 42 -37.35 -18.86 33.32
C GLU A 42 -35.95 -18.98 33.98
N ASP A 43 -35.87 -18.35 35.16
CA ASP A 43 -35.39 -18.87 36.45
C ASP A 43 -34.64 -20.23 36.51
N GLU A 44 -33.46 -20.24 37.17
CA GLU A 44 -33.31 -21.11 38.34
C GLU A 44 -32.34 -20.58 39.41
N LYS A 45 -32.48 -21.11 40.63
CA LYS A 45 -31.88 -20.58 41.87
C LYS A 45 -30.55 -21.27 42.22
N GLY A 46 -29.61 -20.49 42.77
CA GLY A 46 -28.44 -21.02 43.48
C GLY A 46 -27.96 -20.04 44.55
N ALA A 47 -28.09 -20.40 45.83
CA ALA A 47 -27.86 -19.51 46.97
C ALA A 47 -26.79 -20.04 47.94
N VAL A 48 -26.37 -19.16 48.87
CA VAL A 48 -25.53 -19.42 50.07
C VAL A 48 -24.03 -19.61 49.78
N GLY A 49 -23.08 -19.04 50.55
CA GLY A 49 -23.12 -18.14 51.70
C GLY A 49 -21.84 -17.27 51.75
N GLU A 50 -21.84 -16.05 52.29
CA GLU A 50 -21.86 -15.62 53.71
C GLU A 50 -20.46 -15.30 54.29
N GLY A 51 -20.39 -14.20 55.05
CA GLY A 51 -19.18 -13.68 55.71
C GLY A 51 -18.46 -12.58 54.92
N GLY A 52 -18.46 -11.30 55.29
CA GLY A 52 -19.05 -10.62 56.44
C GLY A 52 -18.09 -9.54 56.98
N GLY A 53 -18.45 -8.25 56.88
CA GLY A 53 -17.60 -7.15 57.34
C GLY A 53 -18.07 -5.77 56.86
N GLU A 54 -18.92 -5.10 57.64
CA GLU A 54 -19.52 -3.81 57.29
C GLU A 54 -18.62 -2.58 57.55
N GLY A 55 -18.83 -1.52 56.76
CA GLY A 55 -18.25 -0.19 56.96
C GLY A 55 -19.03 0.88 56.18
N ALA A 56 -20.07 1.44 56.79
CA ALA A 56 -21.15 2.13 56.06
C ALA A 56 -20.81 3.53 55.52
N ALA A 57 -21.36 3.87 54.33
CA ALA A 57 -21.49 5.24 53.83
C ALA A 57 -22.89 5.51 53.24
N LYS A 58 -23.57 6.57 53.73
CA LYS A 58 -25.00 6.84 53.44
C LYS A 58 -25.26 7.50 52.07
N LYS A 59 -26.19 6.89 51.31
CA LYS A 59 -27.15 7.47 50.33
C LYS A 59 -26.83 8.86 49.72
N LYS A 60 -26.44 8.89 48.43
CA LYS A 60 -26.69 10.03 47.52
C LYS A 60 -27.91 9.75 46.62
N ARG A 61 -28.81 10.74 46.48
CA ARG A 61 -30.05 10.65 45.67
C ARG A 61 -29.70 10.43 44.19
N LYS A 62 -30.30 9.41 43.53
CA LYS A 62 -30.25 9.24 42.06
C LYS A 62 -30.94 10.44 41.40
N ARG A 63 -30.15 11.40 40.89
CA ARG A 63 -30.63 12.50 40.04
C ARG A 63 -30.83 11.91 38.64
N LYS A 64 -32.06 11.99 38.09
CA LYS A 64 -32.37 11.51 36.72
C LYS A 64 -31.35 12.12 35.73
N ARG A 65 -30.65 11.28 34.96
CA ARG A 65 -29.84 11.75 33.82
C ARG A 65 -30.79 12.39 32.81
N LYS A 66 -30.59 13.68 32.50
CA LYS A 66 -31.18 14.29 31.30
C LYS A 66 -30.62 13.59 30.05
N PRO A 67 -31.37 13.53 28.94
CA PRO A 67 -30.80 13.08 27.67
C PRO A 67 -29.60 13.97 27.32
N LYS A 68 -28.50 13.37 26.84
CA LYS A 68 -27.47 14.15 26.15
C LYS A 68 -28.09 14.66 24.86
N SER A 69 -28.23 15.98 24.72
CA SER A 69 -28.42 16.59 23.40
C SER A 69 -27.28 16.13 22.50
N LYS A 70 -27.57 15.69 21.26
CA LYS A 70 -26.54 15.51 20.22
C LYS A 70 -25.85 16.88 20.05
N SER A 71 -24.63 17.01 20.55
CA SER A 71 -23.83 18.21 20.34
C SER A 71 -23.51 18.34 18.86
N ALA A 72 -23.71 19.53 18.29
CA ALA A 72 -23.33 19.79 16.90
C ALA A 72 -21.85 19.47 16.70
N ILE A 73 -21.52 18.85 15.56
CA ILE A 73 -20.13 18.57 15.18
C ILE A 73 -19.39 19.91 15.04
N PRO A 74 -18.24 20.13 15.70
CA PRO A 74 -17.54 21.41 15.62
C PRO A 74 -17.04 21.68 14.20
N THR A 75 -17.40 22.85 13.65
CA THR A 75 -17.03 23.26 12.29
C THR A 75 -15.77 24.14 12.23
N LYS A 76 -15.09 24.34 13.37
CA LYS A 76 -13.87 25.15 13.50
C LYS A 76 -12.92 24.51 14.51
N GLN A 77 -11.62 24.67 14.28
CA GLN A 77 -10.56 24.24 15.19
C GLN A 77 -10.54 25.08 16.48
N THR A 78 -10.10 24.49 17.59
CA THR A 78 -9.88 25.18 18.88
C THR A 78 -8.44 25.70 19.03
N SER A 79 -8.17 26.47 20.08
CA SER A 79 -6.80 26.84 20.49
C SER A 79 -6.62 26.46 21.98
N PRO A 80 -5.79 25.45 22.31
CA PRO A 80 -4.98 24.64 21.40
C PRO A 80 -5.82 23.74 20.47
N PRO A 81 -5.27 23.26 19.33
CA PRO A 81 -5.98 22.40 18.40
C PRO A 81 -6.37 21.07 19.07
N ARG A 82 -7.67 20.79 19.18
CA ARG A 82 -8.21 19.60 19.85
C ARG A 82 -9.42 19.00 19.11
N VAL A 83 -9.85 19.59 18.00
CA VAL A 83 -10.88 19.02 17.12
C VAL A 83 -10.22 18.09 16.12
N LEU A 84 -10.64 16.82 16.13
CA LEU A 84 -10.28 15.78 15.16
C LEU A 84 -10.41 16.31 13.72
N LEU A 85 -9.39 16.13 12.89
CA LEU A 85 -9.35 16.80 11.59
C LEU A 85 -10.47 16.32 10.64
N SER A 86 -10.83 15.04 10.67
CA SER A 86 -11.94 14.50 9.85
C SER A 86 -13.32 15.07 10.22
N ASN A 87 -13.50 15.67 11.40
CA ASN A 87 -14.72 16.43 11.72
C ASN A 87 -14.77 17.78 10.98
N LEU A 88 -13.62 18.37 10.66
CA LEU A 88 -13.51 19.60 9.87
C LEU A 88 -13.57 19.31 8.36
N PHE A 89 -13.16 18.12 7.94
CA PHE A 89 -13.16 17.64 6.55
C PHE A 89 -13.97 16.34 6.40
N PRO A 90 -15.30 16.37 6.61
CA PRO A 90 -16.15 15.16 6.65
C PRO A 90 -16.30 14.44 5.31
N SER A 91 -15.82 15.04 4.21
CA SER A 91 -15.71 14.39 2.89
C SER A 91 -14.52 13.43 2.76
N GLY A 92 -13.55 13.47 3.69
CA GLY A 92 -12.27 12.78 3.54
C GLY A 92 -11.31 13.44 2.53
N GLU A 93 -11.69 14.60 1.97
CA GLU A 93 -10.89 15.39 1.04
C GLU A 93 -10.20 16.54 1.78
N TYR A 94 -8.88 16.52 1.83
CA TYR A 94 -8.04 17.47 2.55
C TYR A 94 -7.39 18.50 1.60
N PRO A 95 -6.98 19.69 2.08
CA PRO A 95 -6.45 20.72 1.21
C PRO A 95 -5.16 20.29 0.48
N VAL A 96 -5.21 20.35 -0.85
CA VAL A 96 -4.04 20.20 -1.73
C VAL A 96 -2.94 21.16 -1.29
N GLY A 97 -1.69 20.72 -1.36
CA GLY A 97 -0.49 21.51 -1.12
C GLY A 97 -0.31 22.73 -2.05
N GLN A 98 0.89 23.27 -2.07
CA GLN A 98 1.37 24.12 -3.16
C GLN A 98 1.93 23.19 -4.24
N GLU A 99 1.32 23.23 -5.42
CA GLU A 99 1.80 22.54 -6.62
C GLU A 99 2.80 23.43 -7.36
N GLU A 100 3.92 22.85 -7.80
CA GLU A 100 4.96 23.49 -8.60
C GLU A 100 5.26 22.62 -9.83
N GLU A 101 5.44 23.25 -10.99
CA GLU A 101 5.89 22.55 -12.19
C GLU A 101 7.37 22.12 -12.07
N TYR A 102 7.73 21.00 -12.69
CA TYR A 102 9.12 20.55 -12.73
C TYR A 102 9.99 21.47 -13.58
N ARG A 103 11.18 21.81 -13.10
CA ARG A 103 12.16 22.64 -13.81
C ARG A 103 12.61 21.96 -15.11
N GLY A 104 12.62 22.69 -16.23
CA GLY A 104 12.97 22.19 -17.56
C GLY A 104 11.78 22.11 -18.52
N GLU A 105 11.99 21.65 -19.75
CA GLU A 105 10.91 21.48 -20.77
C GLU A 105 10.03 20.24 -20.48
N ASN A 106 9.36 20.26 -19.33
CA ASN A 106 8.50 19.18 -18.84
C ASN A 106 7.01 19.38 -19.18
N LEU A 107 6.68 20.25 -20.14
CA LEU A 107 5.30 20.51 -20.61
C LEU A 107 4.51 19.24 -20.94
N TYR A 108 5.20 18.18 -21.40
CA TYR A 108 4.58 16.88 -21.63
C TYR A 108 4.04 16.26 -20.34
N ARG A 109 4.68 16.39 -19.17
CA ARG A 109 4.19 15.82 -17.90
C ARG A 109 2.89 16.50 -17.43
N THR A 110 2.83 17.83 -17.56
CA THR A 110 1.65 18.62 -17.16
C THR A 110 0.47 18.42 -18.11
N THR A 111 0.73 18.26 -19.42
CA THR A 111 -0.33 18.12 -20.44
C THR A 111 -0.69 16.67 -20.76
N ASN A 112 0.20 15.69 -20.55
CA ASN A 112 -0.09 14.28 -20.75
C ASN A 112 -1.22 13.85 -19.80
N GLU A 113 -2.31 13.40 -20.39
CA GLU A 113 -3.48 12.95 -19.65
C GLU A 113 -3.12 11.71 -18.82
N GLU A 114 -2.26 10.80 -19.28
CA GLU A 114 -1.77 9.64 -18.51
C GLU A 114 -1.09 10.05 -17.19
N LYS A 115 -0.14 11.01 -17.21
CA LYS A 115 0.52 11.50 -15.99
C LYS A 115 -0.47 12.19 -15.05
N ARG A 116 -1.37 13.00 -15.60
CA ARG A 116 -2.55 13.52 -14.88
C ARG A 116 -3.55 12.42 -14.45
N HIS A 117 -3.38 11.17 -14.86
CA HIS A 117 -4.20 10.05 -14.41
C HIS A 117 -3.64 9.37 -13.19
N LEU A 118 -2.39 8.91 -13.29
CA LEU A 118 -1.62 8.26 -12.22
C LEU A 118 -1.71 9.10 -10.93
N ASP A 119 -1.64 10.42 -11.11
CA ASP A 119 -1.88 11.42 -10.09
C ASP A 119 -3.28 11.35 -9.44
N ARG A 120 -4.37 11.25 -10.22
CA ARG A 120 -5.76 11.11 -9.72
C ARG A 120 -6.04 9.74 -9.08
N ILE A 121 -5.23 8.73 -9.36
CA ILE A 121 -5.39 7.35 -8.90
C ILE A 121 -4.85 7.15 -7.50
N ASN A 122 -3.75 7.82 -7.18
CA ASN A 122 -3.14 7.80 -5.87
C ASN A 122 -3.91 8.67 -4.87
N ASN A 123 -5.25 8.78 -5.00
CA ASN A 123 -6.05 9.63 -4.13
C ASN A 123 -5.88 9.24 -2.66
N ASP A 124 -5.99 7.96 -2.29
CA ASP A 124 -5.76 7.51 -0.90
C ASP A 124 -4.37 7.95 -0.37
N PHE A 125 -3.31 7.72 -1.15
CA PHE A 125 -1.93 8.16 -0.84
C PHE A 125 -1.83 9.68 -0.68
N LEU A 126 -2.44 10.45 -1.59
CA LEU A 126 -2.44 11.91 -1.56
C LEU A 126 -3.27 12.44 -0.38
N GLN A 127 -4.41 11.83 -0.06
CA GLN A 127 -5.24 12.22 1.09
C GLN A 127 -4.57 11.85 2.41
N GLU A 128 -3.90 10.71 2.53
CA GLU A 128 -3.07 10.36 3.71
C GLU A 128 -1.99 11.43 3.96
N TYR A 129 -1.24 11.83 2.92
CA TYR A 129 -0.24 12.89 3.02
C TYR A 129 -0.86 14.28 3.27
N ARG A 130 -1.95 14.65 2.58
CA ARG A 130 -2.63 15.94 2.78
C ARG A 130 -3.28 16.05 4.15
N GLN A 131 -3.81 14.96 4.70
CA GLN A 131 -4.27 14.89 6.08
C GLN A 131 -3.11 15.15 7.04
N GLY A 132 -1.99 14.41 6.92
CA GLY A 132 -0.79 14.65 7.73
C GLY A 132 -0.29 16.10 7.64
N ALA A 133 -0.24 16.65 6.43
CA ALA A 133 0.22 18.01 6.15
C ALA A 133 -0.71 19.10 6.68
N GLU A 134 -2.03 18.87 6.65
CA GLU A 134 -3.04 19.76 7.23
C GLU A 134 -2.94 19.77 8.77
N ILE A 135 -2.79 18.60 9.40
CA ILE A 135 -2.55 18.48 10.85
C ILE A 135 -1.27 19.22 11.21
N HIS A 136 -0.18 18.92 10.52
CA HIS A 136 1.11 19.58 10.73
C HIS A 136 0.97 21.10 10.59
N ARG A 137 0.29 21.60 9.56
CA ARG A 137 0.08 23.05 9.35
C ARG A 137 -0.70 23.69 10.49
N GLN A 138 -1.80 23.08 10.96
CA GLN A 138 -2.59 23.61 12.08
C GLN A 138 -1.79 23.62 13.39
N VAL A 139 -1.05 22.54 13.68
CA VAL A 139 -0.21 22.44 14.89
C VAL A 139 0.96 23.42 14.83
N ARG A 140 1.66 23.54 13.69
CA ARG A 140 2.73 24.52 13.44
C ARG A 140 2.25 25.96 13.61
N GLN A 141 1.10 26.32 13.04
CA GLN A 141 0.52 27.67 13.20
C GLN A 141 0.20 27.98 14.67
N TRP A 142 -0.34 27.00 15.41
CA TRP A 142 -0.55 27.14 16.84
C TRP A 142 0.78 27.27 17.60
N ALA A 143 1.77 26.43 17.31
CA ALA A 143 3.09 26.43 17.94
C ALA A 143 3.81 27.78 17.73
N GLN A 144 3.93 28.26 16.49
CA GLN A 144 4.49 29.59 16.17
C GLN A 144 3.82 30.72 16.95
N LYS A 145 2.49 30.65 17.14
CA LYS A 145 1.76 31.66 17.91
C LYS A 145 1.97 31.54 19.42
N ASN A 146 2.03 30.33 19.98
CA ASN A 146 1.95 30.09 21.43
C ASN A 146 3.30 29.85 22.10
N ILE A 147 4.33 29.40 21.37
CA ILE A 147 5.69 29.26 21.92
C ILE A 147 6.24 30.64 22.29
N LYS A 148 6.69 30.80 23.53
CA LYS A 148 7.25 32.05 24.09
C LYS A 148 8.39 31.76 25.07
N PRO A 149 9.34 32.69 25.26
CA PRO A 149 10.33 32.58 26.32
C PRO A 149 9.69 32.42 27.70
N GLY A 150 10.35 31.69 28.58
CA GLY A 150 9.85 31.32 29.91
C GLY A 150 9.12 29.98 29.98
N GLN A 151 8.74 29.37 28.84
CA GLN A 151 8.24 28.00 28.79
C GLN A 151 9.37 26.98 28.87
N THR A 152 9.12 25.85 29.55
CA THR A 152 10.00 24.69 29.48
C THR A 152 9.93 24.02 28.11
N LEU A 153 11.03 23.39 27.69
CA LEU A 153 11.03 22.62 26.44
C LEU A 153 10.06 21.43 26.48
N THR A 154 9.77 20.89 27.67
CA THR A 154 8.78 19.83 27.87
C THR A 154 7.37 20.31 27.58
N GLU A 155 6.94 21.46 28.12
CA GLU A 155 5.62 22.04 27.84
C GLU A 155 5.41 22.34 26.35
N ILE A 156 6.47 22.77 25.66
CA ILE A 156 6.46 23.03 24.21
C ILE A 156 6.26 21.72 23.44
N ALA A 157 7.08 20.70 23.72
CA ALA A 157 7.01 19.41 23.04
C ALA A 157 5.66 18.71 23.29
N GLU A 158 5.24 18.57 24.55
CA GLU A 158 3.95 17.94 24.90
C GLU A 158 2.76 18.70 24.31
N GLY A 159 2.81 20.04 24.29
CA GLY A 159 1.78 20.88 23.68
C GLY A 159 1.61 20.65 22.17
N ILE A 160 2.71 20.46 21.43
CA ILE A 160 2.71 20.09 20.01
C ILE A 160 2.15 18.68 19.84
N GLU A 161 2.70 17.72 20.57
CA GLU A 161 2.36 16.30 20.42
C GLU A 161 0.89 16.00 20.74
N ASP A 162 0.35 16.56 21.82
CA ASP A 162 -1.06 16.40 22.17
C ASP A 162 -1.99 17.07 21.16
N SER A 163 -1.51 18.10 20.45
CA SER A 163 -2.25 18.69 19.34
C SER A 163 -2.28 17.76 18.13
N VAL A 164 -1.16 17.10 17.78
CA VAL A 164 -1.13 16.08 16.71
C VAL A 164 -2.01 14.88 17.08
N ARG A 165 -1.87 14.31 18.28
CA ARG A 165 -2.67 13.17 18.76
C ARG A 165 -4.18 13.47 18.73
N ALA A 166 -4.58 14.68 19.11
CA ALA A 166 -5.99 15.09 19.07
C ALA A 166 -6.54 15.31 17.65
N LEU A 167 -5.71 15.82 16.72
CA LEU A 167 -6.11 16.09 15.34
C LEU A 167 -6.09 14.85 14.44
N THR A 168 -5.19 13.88 14.73
CA THR A 168 -5.18 12.55 14.08
C THR A 168 -6.31 11.66 14.61
N GLY A 169 -6.71 11.83 15.87
CA GLY A 169 -7.66 10.95 16.55
C GLY A 169 -7.01 9.73 17.20
N HIS A 170 -5.68 9.64 17.14
CA HIS A 170 -4.89 8.53 17.65
C HIS A 170 -4.09 8.98 18.87
N PRO A 171 -4.61 8.77 20.10
CA PRO A 171 -3.90 9.12 21.31
C PRO A 171 -2.63 8.29 21.54
N GLY A 172 -2.41 7.18 20.84
CA GLY A 172 -1.22 6.33 20.99
C GLY A 172 -1.06 5.78 22.41
N LEU A 173 -2.19 5.42 23.03
CA LEU A 173 -2.26 4.79 24.36
C LEU A 173 -2.74 3.33 24.30
N GLU A 174 -3.50 2.99 23.25
CA GLU A 174 -3.91 1.62 22.95
C GLU A 174 -2.87 0.96 22.05
N GLU A 175 -2.70 -0.35 22.21
CA GLU A 175 -1.74 -1.13 21.45
C GLU A 175 -2.02 -1.04 19.94
N GLY A 176 -1.03 -0.63 19.15
CA GLY A 176 -1.17 -0.46 17.69
C GLY A 176 -1.93 0.80 17.26
N ASP A 177 -2.36 1.68 18.18
CA ASP A 177 -3.10 2.90 17.80
C ASP A 177 -2.21 3.93 17.07
N ASN A 178 -0.98 4.15 17.54
CA ASN A 178 0.00 4.98 16.82
C ASN A 178 0.52 4.31 15.53
N ILE A 179 0.06 3.10 15.18
CA ILE A 179 0.28 2.46 13.87
C ILE A 179 -0.91 2.72 12.91
N LYS A 180 -1.87 3.56 13.30
CA LYS A 180 -2.95 4.03 12.39
C LYS A 180 -2.71 5.47 11.96
N GLY A 181 -2.23 6.30 12.89
CA GLY A 181 -1.74 7.65 12.67
C GLY A 181 -1.26 8.24 13.99
N GLY A 182 -0.66 9.42 13.96
CA GLY A 182 -0.12 10.04 15.17
C GLY A 182 1.14 10.84 14.92
N ILE A 183 2.02 10.83 15.92
CA ILE A 183 3.37 11.37 15.82
C ILE A 183 4.25 10.36 15.09
N ALA A 184 4.91 10.80 14.01
CA ALA A 184 5.77 9.94 13.20
C ALA A 184 7.18 9.78 13.79
N PHE A 185 7.70 10.84 14.41
CA PHE A 185 8.95 10.86 15.14
C PHE A 185 8.91 11.95 16.22
N PRO A 186 9.72 11.87 17.29
CA PRO A 186 9.59 12.75 18.44
C PRO A 186 9.81 14.24 18.13
N THR A 187 9.09 15.12 18.83
CA THR A 187 9.21 16.56 18.64
C THR A 187 10.59 17.07 19.08
N GLY A 188 11.40 17.47 18.09
CA GLY A 188 12.65 18.19 18.24
C GLY A 188 12.42 19.64 18.66
N VAL A 189 13.15 20.07 19.68
CA VAL A 189 13.13 21.44 20.24
C VAL A 189 14.56 21.90 20.47
N ASN A 190 15.31 21.97 19.38
CA ASN A 190 16.77 22.07 19.36
C ASN A 190 17.22 23.54 19.56
N LEU A 191 17.98 23.84 20.62
CA LEU A 191 18.42 25.21 20.94
C LEU A 191 19.83 25.53 20.43
N ASP A 192 19.98 26.70 19.82
CA ASP A 192 21.23 27.35 19.44
C ASP A 192 22.15 26.45 18.60
N HIS A 193 23.31 26.07 19.12
CA HIS A 193 24.27 25.14 18.50
C HIS A 193 23.77 23.70 18.29
N ILE A 194 22.72 23.26 18.99
CA ILE A 194 22.07 21.97 18.75
C ILE A 194 21.26 22.10 17.46
N ALA A 195 21.61 21.34 16.41
CA ALA A 195 20.91 21.38 15.14
C ALA A 195 19.64 20.52 15.15
N ALA A 196 19.78 19.22 15.49
CA ALA A 196 18.74 18.21 15.37
C ALA A 196 18.75 17.19 16.54
N HIS A 197 17.73 16.33 16.58
CA HIS A 197 17.59 15.17 17.49
C HIS A 197 17.58 15.44 19.01
N TYR A 198 17.38 16.67 19.46
CA TYR A 198 17.12 16.97 20.87
C TYR A 198 15.62 17.09 21.17
N SER A 199 15.15 16.23 22.07
CA SER A 199 13.83 16.34 22.72
C SER A 199 14.02 16.12 24.23
N PRO A 200 13.29 16.81 25.13
CA PRO A 200 13.49 16.66 26.57
C PRO A 200 13.15 15.23 27.04
N ASN A 201 14.02 14.66 27.88
CA ASN A 201 13.71 13.48 28.68
C ASN A 201 12.98 13.89 29.98
N ALA A 202 12.40 12.91 30.70
CA ALA A 202 11.75 13.15 31.98
C ALA A 202 12.67 13.87 32.98
N GLY A 203 12.16 14.90 33.65
CA GLY A 203 12.91 15.72 34.60
C GLY A 203 13.79 16.83 33.98
N ASN A 204 13.75 17.02 32.66
CA ASN A 204 14.39 18.18 32.02
C ASN A 204 13.87 19.51 32.57
N LYS A 205 14.77 20.48 32.73
CA LYS A 205 14.47 21.83 33.27
C LYS A 205 14.90 22.96 32.34
N MET A 206 15.19 22.67 31.07
CA MET A 206 15.58 23.71 30.13
C MET A 206 14.37 24.57 29.77
N VAL A 207 14.56 25.89 29.82
CA VAL A 207 13.56 26.91 29.58
C VAL A 207 14.01 27.73 28.38
N LEU A 208 13.10 27.96 27.45
CA LEU A 208 13.33 28.78 26.26
C LEU A 208 13.59 30.23 26.69
N GLN A 209 14.71 30.82 26.27
CA GLN A 209 15.11 32.19 26.55
C GLN A 209 14.79 33.14 25.37
N GLN A 210 14.85 34.44 25.64
CA GLN A 210 14.61 35.49 24.65
C GLN A 210 15.63 35.47 23.50
N ASP A 211 16.90 35.15 23.79
CA ASP A 211 18.00 35.17 22.83
C ASP A 211 18.34 33.78 22.24
N ASN A 212 17.50 32.77 22.45
CA ASN A 212 17.68 31.46 21.82
C ASN A 212 17.21 31.41 20.36
N VAL A 213 17.85 30.54 19.58
CA VAL A 213 17.39 30.11 18.24
C VAL A 213 16.91 28.66 18.33
N MET A 214 15.59 28.46 18.31
CA MET A 214 14.99 27.13 18.46
C MET A 214 14.51 26.57 17.13
N LYS A 215 15.01 25.39 16.74
CA LYS A 215 14.39 24.57 15.68
C LYS A 215 13.27 23.75 16.31
N VAL A 216 12.07 23.87 15.76
CA VAL A 216 10.91 23.05 16.10
C VAL A 216 10.67 22.10 14.93
N ASP A 217 10.76 20.82 15.23
CA ASP A 217 10.78 19.74 14.25
C ASP A 217 9.85 18.63 14.75
N PHE A 218 8.87 18.19 13.96
CA PHE A 218 7.93 17.14 14.37
C PHE A 218 7.21 16.48 13.20
N GLY A 219 7.20 15.14 13.20
CA GLY A 219 6.53 14.38 12.16
C GLY A 219 5.08 14.08 12.48
N VAL A 220 4.22 14.13 11.46
CA VAL A 220 2.84 13.60 11.51
C VAL A 220 2.71 12.47 10.50
N HIS A 221 2.07 11.37 10.86
CA HIS A 221 1.74 10.33 9.87
C HIS A 221 0.28 9.89 9.95
N ILE A 222 -0.23 9.44 8.80
CA ILE A 222 -1.47 8.66 8.64
C ILE A 222 -1.09 7.41 7.87
N ASN A 223 -1.41 6.22 8.40
CA ASN A 223 -1.07 4.92 7.80
C ASN A 223 0.42 4.79 7.38
N GLY A 224 1.31 5.51 8.08
CA GLY A 224 2.75 5.46 7.83
C GLY A 224 3.22 6.36 6.67
N ARG A 225 2.35 7.18 6.07
CA ARG A 225 2.74 8.30 5.21
C ARG A 225 3.22 9.44 6.10
N ILE A 226 4.53 9.66 6.16
CA ILE A 226 5.13 10.60 7.12
C ILE A 226 5.29 11.97 6.46
N VAL A 227 4.64 12.98 7.04
CA VAL A 227 4.96 14.38 6.76
C VAL A 227 6.00 14.84 7.76
N ASP A 228 7.19 15.06 7.22
CA ASP A 228 8.32 15.74 7.83
C ASP A 228 8.33 17.25 7.47
N SER A 229 8.55 18.14 8.45
CA SER A 229 8.63 19.60 8.25
C SER A 229 9.00 20.39 9.51
N ALA A 230 10.28 20.69 9.67
CA ALA A 230 10.79 21.63 10.65
C ALA A 230 10.63 23.14 10.30
N PHE A 231 10.76 23.98 11.33
CA PHE A 231 10.91 25.43 11.21
C PHE A 231 11.66 26.03 12.41
N THR A 232 12.38 27.12 12.18
CA THR A 232 13.07 27.86 13.25
C THR A 232 12.20 29.00 13.81
N ILE A 233 12.23 29.18 15.14
CA ILE A 233 11.77 30.38 15.86
C ILE A 233 12.98 31.06 16.51
N ALA A 234 13.05 32.38 16.38
CA ALA A 234 13.82 33.25 17.25
C ALA A 234 12.92 34.43 17.69
N PHE A 235 13.20 35.04 18.84
CA PHE A 235 12.46 36.21 19.35
C PHE A 235 13.26 37.51 19.27
N ASP A 236 14.57 37.41 19.10
CA ASP A 236 15.46 38.54 18.86
C ASP A 236 15.68 38.71 17.34
N PRO A 237 15.36 39.88 16.75
CA PRO A 237 15.56 40.15 15.33
C PRO A 237 17.01 40.01 14.84
N MET A 238 18.02 39.97 15.71
CA MET A 238 19.42 39.73 15.29
C MET A 238 19.61 38.40 14.53
N TYR A 239 18.68 37.45 14.70
CA TYR A 239 18.72 36.16 14.01
C TYR A 239 17.90 36.13 12.72
N ASP A 240 17.15 37.18 12.36
CA ASP A 240 16.24 37.19 11.20
C ASP A 240 16.96 36.82 9.89
N ASN A 241 18.16 37.36 9.67
CA ASN A 241 18.97 37.07 8.47
C ASN A 241 19.51 35.62 8.46
N LEU A 242 19.78 35.01 9.62
CA LEU A 242 20.17 33.59 9.70
C LEU A 242 18.97 32.70 9.35
N LEU A 243 17.79 33.04 9.86
CA LEU A 243 16.55 32.33 9.53
C LEU A 243 16.19 32.50 8.04
N GLU A 244 16.43 33.67 7.45
CA GLU A 244 16.21 33.92 6.02
C GLU A 244 17.19 33.14 5.13
N ALA A 245 18.48 33.14 5.44
CA ALA A 245 19.49 32.37 4.70
C ALA A 245 19.11 30.88 4.58
N VAL A 246 18.75 30.25 5.70
CA VAL A 246 18.34 28.83 5.72
C VAL A 246 16.99 28.63 5.03
N ARG A 247 16.04 29.53 5.22
CA ARG A 247 14.73 29.47 4.55
C ARG A 247 14.88 29.53 3.03
N GLU A 248 15.72 30.42 2.51
CA GLU A 248 15.95 30.55 1.07
C GLU A 248 16.78 29.40 0.53
N ALA A 249 17.79 28.91 1.26
CA ALA A 249 18.51 27.69 0.89
C ALA A 249 17.56 26.47 0.79
N THR A 250 16.63 26.29 1.73
CA THR A 250 15.58 25.27 1.66
C THR A 250 14.64 25.50 0.46
N ASN A 251 14.29 26.75 0.16
CA ASN A 251 13.44 27.05 -1.01
C ASN A 251 14.14 26.77 -2.33
N THR A 252 15.46 27.05 -2.44
CA THR A 252 16.28 26.61 -3.57
C THR A 252 16.28 25.09 -3.65
N GLY A 253 16.55 24.37 -2.56
CA GLY A 253 16.51 22.90 -2.53
C GLY A 253 15.18 22.35 -3.05
N ILE A 254 14.06 22.87 -2.54
CA ILE A 254 12.71 22.50 -2.97
C ILE A 254 12.50 22.81 -4.45
N LYS A 255 12.90 23.99 -4.92
CA LYS A 255 12.73 24.46 -6.31
C LYS A 255 13.54 23.60 -7.29
N GLU A 256 14.76 23.24 -6.93
CA GLU A 256 15.67 22.42 -7.75
C GLU A 256 15.29 20.94 -7.73
N ALA A 257 14.70 20.43 -6.63
CA ALA A 257 14.21 19.06 -6.56
C ALA A 257 13.17 18.73 -7.65
N GLY A 258 13.24 17.52 -8.19
CA GLY A 258 12.32 17.06 -9.22
C GLY A 258 12.73 15.73 -9.84
N ILE A 259 11.81 15.10 -10.56
CA ILE A 259 12.08 13.82 -11.25
C ILE A 259 13.26 14.01 -12.21
N ASP A 260 14.15 13.01 -12.27
CA ASP A 260 15.41 12.98 -13.02
C ASP A 260 16.52 13.92 -12.52
N VAL A 261 16.27 14.75 -11.50
CA VAL A 261 17.29 15.64 -10.92
C VAL A 261 18.22 14.85 -10.02
N ARG A 262 19.53 15.13 -10.11
CA ARG A 262 20.55 14.49 -9.27
C ARG A 262 20.66 15.19 -7.92
N VAL A 263 20.73 14.42 -6.85
CA VAL A 263 20.83 14.95 -5.48
C VAL A 263 22.08 15.81 -5.27
N GLY A 264 23.21 15.49 -5.91
CA GLY A 264 24.43 16.31 -5.85
C GLY A 264 24.31 17.70 -6.49
N ASP A 265 23.47 17.86 -7.52
CA ASP A 265 23.20 19.17 -8.14
C ASP A 265 22.33 20.04 -7.21
N ILE A 266 21.34 19.43 -6.54
CA ILE A 266 20.49 20.10 -5.54
C ILE A 266 21.36 20.62 -4.40
N GLY A 267 22.27 19.80 -3.87
CA GLY A 267 23.18 20.20 -2.80
C GLY A 267 24.15 21.31 -3.18
N ALA A 268 24.58 21.37 -4.44
CA ALA A 268 25.38 22.49 -4.94
C ALA A 268 24.58 23.82 -4.93
N ALA A 269 23.33 23.80 -5.39
CA ALA A 269 22.47 24.99 -5.42
C ALA A 269 22.02 25.45 -4.02
N ILE A 270 21.76 24.50 -3.11
CA ILE A 270 21.51 24.78 -1.69
C ILE A 270 22.73 25.49 -1.08
N GLN A 271 23.94 24.96 -1.30
CA GLN A 271 25.16 25.55 -0.76
C GLN A 271 25.42 26.96 -1.30
N GLU A 272 25.29 27.16 -2.60
CA GLU A 272 25.44 28.47 -3.25
C GLU A 272 24.47 29.49 -2.66
N THR A 273 23.22 29.10 -2.40
CA THR A 273 22.21 29.96 -1.77
C THR A 273 22.50 30.22 -0.28
N MET A 274 22.95 29.21 0.46
CA MET A 274 23.23 29.32 1.90
C MET A 274 24.46 30.22 2.15
N GLU A 275 25.56 29.94 1.45
CA GLU A 275 26.86 30.58 1.67
C GLU A 275 26.97 31.96 1.00
N SER A 276 25.94 32.41 0.27
CA SER A 276 25.84 33.81 -0.19
C SER A 276 25.39 34.79 0.90
N TYR A 277 25.03 34.31 2.10
CA TYR A 277 24.59 35.14 3.23
C TYR A 277 25.68 35.33 4.30
N GLU A 278 25.79 36.56 4.79
CA GLU A 278 26.46 36.89 6.04
C GLU A 278 25.47 37.47 7.06
N VAL A 279 25.75 37.26 8.35
CA VAL A 279 24.89 37.69 9.46
C VAL A 279 25.72 38.35 10.55
N GLU A 280 25.21 39.45 11.11
CA GLU A 280 25.80 40.10 12.29
C GLU A 280 25.03 39.68 13.55
N ILE A 281 25.68 38.97 14.46
CA ILE A 281 25.08 38.50 15.72
C ILE A 281 25.97 38.97 16.87
N LYS A 282 25.38 39.71 17.81
CA LYS A 282 26.07 40.27 19.01
C LYS A 282 27.36 41.05 18.65
N GLY A 283 27.32 41.81 17.55
CA GLY A 283 28.42 42.66 17.08
C GLY A 283 29.54 41.94 16.31
N GLN A 284 29.33 40.68 15.93
CA GLN A 284 30.29 39.88 15.17
C GLN A 284 29.62 39.38 13.87
N THR A 285 30.28 39.62 12.74
CA THR A 285 29.86 39.07 11.43
C THR A 285 30.29 37.61 11.28
N TYR A 286 29.40 36.78 10.75
CA TYR A 286 29.62 35.37 10.41
C TYR A 286 29.12 35.09 8.99
N PRO A 287 29.88 34.37 8.14
CA PRO A 287 29.29 33.72 6.97
C PRO A 287 28.39 32.57 7.43
N VAL A 288 27.22 32.42 6.82
CA VAL A 288 26.34 31.26 7.09
C VAL A 288 26.90 30.05 6.34
N LYS A 289 27.04 28.91 7.03
CA LYS A 289 27.58 27.67 6.45
C LYS A 289 26.53 26.57 6.47
N SER A 290 26.41 25.82 5.38
CA SER A 290 25.69 24.54 5.40
C SER A 290 26.34 23.58 6.39
N ILE A 291 25.54 22.87 7.19
CA ILE A 291 26.03 21.78 8.04
C ILE A 291 26.29 20.54 7.17
N ARG A 292 27.52 20.40 6.69
CA ARG A 292 27.91 19.48 5.60
C ARG A 292 27.76 17.97 5.87
N ASN A 293 27.38 17.59 7.08
CA ASN A 293 27.07 16.21 7.49
C ASN A 293 25.63 16.05 8.02
N LEU A 294 24.74 16.97 7.63
CA LEU A 294 23.30 16.80 7.65
C LEU A 294 22.80 16.85 6.21
N ASN A 295 21.67 16.21 5.95
CA ASN A 295 21.15 15.92 4.62
C ASN A 295 19.63 15.78 4.72
N GLY A 296 18.88 16.30 3.75
CA GLY A 296 17.52 15.80 3.53
C GLY A 296 17.54 14.34 3.07
N HIS A 297 16.37 13.73 2.92
CA HIS A 297 16.26 12.29 2.63
C HIS A 297 14.96 11.94 1.92
N ASP A 298 14.90 10.77 1.30
CA ASP A 298 13.64 10.14 0.92
C ASP A 298 12.88 9.62 2.15
N ILE A 299 11.56 9.53 2.02
CA ILE A 299 10.64 9.01 3.03
C ILE A 299 9.86 7.83 2.45
N LEU A 300 9.94 6.68 3.10
CA LEU A 300 9.16 5.49 2.76
C LEU A 300 8.01 5.28 3.75
N GLN A 301 7.07 4.40 3.43
CA GLN A 301 5.98 4.09 4.34
C GLN A 301 6.53 3.45 5.62
N TRP A 302 6.23 4.03 6.78
CA TRP A 302 6.75 3.62 8.11
C TRP A 302 8.25 3.84 8.36
N GLN A 303 8.98 4.45 7.44
CA GLN A 303 10.44 4.59 7.51
C GLN A 303 10.85 6.01 7.11
N ILE A 304 11.37 6.76 8.09
CA ILE A 304 11.66 8.18 7.93
C ILE A 304 12.79 8.45 6.93
N HIS A 305 13.86 7.64 6.95
CA HIS A 305 14.96 7.69 5.99
C HIS A 305 14.88 6.46 5.07
N GLY A 306 14.50 6.62 3.81
CA GLY A 306 14.33 5.50 2.86
C GLY A 306 15.64 4.87 2.39
N GLY A 307 16.66 5.70 2.16
CA GLY A 307 18.01 5.31 1.77
C GLY A 307 18.70 6.30 0.82
N LYS A 308 17.97 7.20 0.18
CA LYS A 308 18.50 8.30 -0.64
C LYS A 308 18.70 9.54 0.22
N SER A 309 19.90 10.13 0.19
CA SER A 309 20.18 11.40 0.87
C SER A 309 20.20 12.57 -0.11
N VAL A 310 19.61 13.69 0.27
CA VAL A 310 19.68 14.99 -0.41
C VAL A 310 20.74 15.83 0.28
N PRO A 311 21.96 15.96 -0.28
CA PRO A 311 23.00 16.77 0.33
C PRO A 311 22.65 18.25 0.33
N ILE A 312 23.14 18.98 1.34
CA ILE A 312 23.01 20.45 1.45
C ILE A 312 24.33 21.18 1.16
N VAL A 313 25.29 20.42 0.63
CA VAL A 313 26.59 20.85 0.09
C VAL A 313 26.81 20.22 -1.27
N LYS A 314 27.67 20.82 -2.09
CA LYS A 314 28.06 20.27 -3.39
C LYS A 314 28.62 18.85 -3.22
N SER A 315 28.00 17.88 -3.90
CA SER A 315 28.40 16.47 -3.90
C SER A 315 28.59 15.97 -5.33
N SER A 316 29.42 14.94 -5.52
CA SER A 316 29.53 14.21 -6.78
C SER A 316 28.43 13.16 -6.98
N ASP A 317 27.55 12.96 -5.98
CA ASP A 317 26.47 11.99 -6.03
C ASP A 317 25.55 12.20 -7.25
N GLN A 318 25.47 11.16 -8.09
CA GLN A 318 24.66 11.13 -9.32
C GLN A 318 23.29 10.47 -9.12
N THR A 319 22.95 10.04 -7.90
CA THR A 319 21.65 9.47 -7.54
C THR A 319 20.54 10.44 -7.93
N LYS A 320 19.49 9.92 -8.57
CA LYS A 320 18.36 10.71 -9.05
C LYS A 320 17.16 10.58 -8.13
N MET A 321 16.39 11.66 -8.09
CA MET A 321 15.01 11.67 -7.67
C MET A 321 14.11 11.07 -8.76
N GLU A 322 13.15 10.24 -8.37
CA GLU A 322 12.29 9.45 -9.26
C GLU A 322 10.80 9.78 -9.10
N GLU A 323 9.97 9.30 -10.02
CA GLU A 323 8.53 9.54 -10.01
C GLU A 323 7.84 8.74 -8.90
N GLY A 324 6.98 9.41 -8.12
CA GLY A 324 6.25 8.81 -7.00
C GLY A 324 7.00 8.85 -5.67
N GLU A 325 8.29 9.22 -5.66
CA GLU A 325 9.06 9.37 -4.43
C GLU A 325 8.59 10.56 -3.58
N VAL A 326 8.91 10.48 -2.29
CA VAL A 326 8.62 11.50 -1.30
C VAL A 326 9.93 11.87 -0.62
N PHE A 327 10.21 13.16 -0.50
CA PHE A 327 11.46 13.66 0.08
C PHE A 327 11.21 14.69 1.18
N ALA A 328 11.91 14.55 2.30
CA ALA A 328 12.21 15.64 3.21
C ALA A 328 13.30 16.51 2.59
N ILE A 329 12.95 17.74 2.21
CA ILE A 329 13.92 18.75 1.79
C ILE A 329 14.16 19.69 2.97
N GLU A 330 15.15 19.37 3.77
CA GLU A 330 15.66 20.20 4.85
C GLU A 330 17.02 20.81 4.55
N THR A 331 17.30 21.96 5.16
CA THR A 331 18.64 22.55 5.18
C THR A 331 18.95 23.12 6.55
N PHE A 332 20.24 23.08 6.91
CA PHE A 332 20.76 23.59 8.17
C PHE A 332 21.88 24.59 7.93
N GLY A 333 21.67 25.83 8.37
CA GLY A 333 22.71 26.86 8.39
C GLY A 333 23.30 27.02 9.78
N SER A 334 24.61 27.25 9.86
CA SER A 334 25.36 27.40 11.11
C SER A 334 26.36 28.56 11.03
N THR A 335 26.49 29.31 12.13
CA THR A 335 27.59 30.28 12.32
C THR A 335 28.89 29.64 12.85
N GLY A 336 28.85 28.33 13.14
CA GLY A 336 29.95 27.57 13.73
C GLY A 336 30.90 26.95 12.70
N ASN A 337 31.12 25.64 12.86
CA ASN A 337 32.01 24.84 12.01
C ASN A 337 31.30 24.33 10.74
N GLY A 338 29.98 24.45 10.64
CA GLY A 338 29.18 23.83 9.58
C GLY A 338 29.30 22.30 9.62
N TYR A 339 29.36 21.74 10.83
CA TYR A 339 29.53 20.30 11.06
C TYR A 339 29.05 19.94 12.46
N VAL A 340 28.19 18.92 12.55
CA VAL A 340 27.62 18.45 13.83
C VAL A 340 28.29 17.18 14.33
N ARG A 341 28.20 16.95 15.64
CA ARG A 341 28.62 15.72 16.33
C ARG A 341 27.59 15.34 17.38
N ASP A 342 27.56 14.08 17.71
CA ASP A 342 26.80 13.53 18.82
C ASP A 342 27.25 14.16 20.16
N ASP A 343 26.32 14.75 20.91
CA ASP A 343 26.53 15.24 22.27
C ASP A 343 25.20 15.19 23.06
N LEU A 344 25.25 15.49 24.36
CA LEU A 344 24.12 15.50 25.28
C LEU A 344 23.46 14.12 25.48
N GLU A 345 22.34 14.08 26.22
CA GLU A 345 21.64 12.83 26.51
C GLU A 345 20.72 12.41 25.35
N THR A 346 20.91 11.20 24.83
CA THR A 346 20.05 10.60 23.80
C THR A 346 18.58 10.49 24.24
N SER A 347 17.70 11.20 23.54
CA SER A 347 16.25 11.08 23.69
C SER A 347 15.57 10.26 22.59
N HIS A 348 16.12 10.26 21.37
CA HIS A 348 15.53 9.61 20.18
C HIS A 348 16.08 8.21 19.93
N TYR A 349 15.19 7.29 19.53
CA TYR A 349 15.51 5.89 19.21
C TYR A 349 14.58 5.41 18.10
N ALA A 350 15.02 4.50 17.23
CA ALA A 350 14.14 3.82 16.28
C ALA A 350 14.51 2.34 16.20
N LYS A 351 13.58 1.47 15.82
CA LYS A 351 13.90 0.09 15.50
C LYS A 351 14.53 0.04 14.11
N ARG A 352 15.67 -0.63 13.96
CA ARG A 352 16.30 -0.83 12.66
C ARG A 352 15.45 -1.74 11.75
N ALA A 353 15.31 -1.35 10.49
CA ALA A 353 14.64 -2.17 9.48
C ALA A 353 15.42 -3.48 9.21
N ASP A 354 16.76 -3.39 9.22
CA ASP A 354 17.70 -4.50 9.04
C ASP A 354 18.13 -5.16 10.37
N ALA A 355 17.33 -5.03 11.43
CA ALA A 355 17.67 -5.49 12.77
C ALA A 355 18.08 -7.00 12.79
N PRO A 356 19.23 -7.35 13.40
CA PRO A 356 19.72 -8.72 13.45
C PRO A 356 18.85 -9.60 14.35
N ASN A 357 18.70 -10.87 13.99
CA ASN A 357 17.97 -11.84 14.80
C ASN A 357 18.83 -12.33 15.99
N VAL A 358 18.84 -11.55 17.08
CA VAL A 358 19.62 -11.81 18.30
C VAL A 358 18.73 -12.32 19.43
N ALA A 359 19.12 -13.45 20.05
CA ALA A 359 18.42 -14.00 21.20
C ALA A 359 18.59 -13.13 22.46
N LEU A 360 17.57 -12.32 22.76
CA LEU A 360 17.53 -11.44 23.94
C LEU A 360 17.40 -12.25 25.24
N ARG A 361 18.50 -12.37 25.97
CA ARG A 361 18.55 -13.03 27.29
C ARG A 361 17.92 -12.21 28.42
N LEU A 362 17.87 -10.87 28.26
CA LEU A 362 17.37 -9.96 29.28
C LEU A 362 15.86 -9.77 29.13
N SER A 363 15.06 -10.23 30.10
CA SER A 363 13.59 -10.20 30.01
C SER A 363 13.00 -8.79 29.87
N SER A 364 13.67 -7.75 30.39
CA SER A 364 13.22 -6.35 30.21
C SER A 364 13.45 -5.86 28.78
N ALA A 365 14.52 -6.30 28.10
CA ALA A 365 14.75 -5.98 26.69
C ALA A 365 13.68 -6.65 25.80
N SER A 366 13.39 -7.93 26.00
CA SER A 366 12.36 -8.64 25.22
C SER A 366 10.95 -8.08 25.43
N LYS A 367 10.61 -7.68 26.68
CA LYS A 367 9.34 -6.99 26.98
C LYS A 367 9.28 -5.62 26.29
N LEU A 368 10.35 -4.83 26.37
CA LEU A 368 10.40 -3.50 25.75
C LEU A 368 10.35 -3.58 24.22
N LEU A 369 11.03 -4.55 23.60
CA LEU A 369 10.97 -4.77 22.16
C LEU A 369 9.56 -5.11 21.68
N ASN A 370 8.79 -5.88 22.46
CA ASN A 370 7.38 -6.11 22.16
C ASN A 370 6.56 -4.81 22.21
N VAL A 371 6.79 -3.95 23.22
CA VAL A 371 6.15 -2.63 23.29
C VAL A 371 6.52 -1.75 22.08
N ILE A 372 7.79 -1.74 21.68
CA ILE A 372 8.27 -0.98 20.51
C ILE A 372 7.61 -1.51 19.22
N ASN A 373 7.68 -2.82 18.96
CA ASN A 373 7.07 -3.45 17.78
C ASN A 373 5.57 -3.16 17.67
N LYS A 374 4.84 -3.17 18.80
CA LYS A 374 3.39 -3.00 18.85
C LYS A 374 2.92 -1.54 18.76
N ASN A 375 3.73 -0.57 19.20
CA ASN A 375 3.30 0.84 19.26
C ASN A 375 3.99 1.75 18.24
N PHE A 376 5.24 1.45 17.86
CA PHE A 376 6.02 2.28 16.94
C PHE A 376 6.43 1.53 15.67
N GLY A 377 6.62 0.21 15.74
CA GLY A 377 7.10 -0.58 14.59
C GLY A 377 8.53 -0.17 14.25
N SER A 378 8.70 0.50 13.11
CA SER A 378 9.94 1.15 12.66
C SER A 378 9.97 2.68 12.87
N LEU A 379 8.86 3.30 13.27
CA LEU A 379 8.81 4.74 13.53
C LEU A 379 9.73 5.12 14.72
N PRO A 380 10.46 6.25 14.64
CA PRO A 380 11.20 6.76 15.77
C PRO A 380 10.30 7.11 16.97
N PHE A 381 10.82 6.87 18.17
CA PHE A 381 10.19 7.16 19.45
C PHE A 381 11.19 7.81 20.42
N CYS A 382 10.69 8.36 21.52
CA CYS A 382 11.53 8.89 22.59
C CYS A 382 11.18 8.30 23.96
N ARG A 383 12.05 8.54 24.94
CA ARG A 383 11.87 8.10 26.33
C ARG A 383 10.51 8.53 26.91
N ARG A 384 10.09 9.78 26.69
CA ARG A 384 8.76 10.29 27.10
C ARG A 384 7.59 9.47 26.55
N TYR A 385 7.74 8.82 25.39
CA TYR A 385 6.65 8.00 24.82
C TYR A 385 6.57 6.64 25.51
N LEU A 386 7.70 6.08 25.94
CA LEU A 386 7.74 4.92 26.82
C LEU A 386 7.18 5.25 28.21
N ASP A 387 7.56 6.40 28.78
CA ASP A 387 7.01 6.89 30.05
C ASP A 387 5.47 7.03 29.99
N ARG A 388 4.96 7.61 28.90
CA ARG A 388 3.52 7.80 28.64
C ARG A 388 2.76 6.48 28.40
N LEU A 389 3.43 5.46 27.89
CA LEU A 389 2.92 4.07 27.82
C LEU A 389 3.08 3.30 29.15
N GLY A 390 3.40 3.99 30.25
CA GLY A 390 3.51 3.41 31.59
C GLY A 390 4.71 2.47 31.77
N GLN A 391 5.72 2.55 30.90
CA GLN A 391 6.94 1.76 31.07
C GLN A 391 7.82 2.38 32.16
N ASP A 392 8.22 1.60 33.17
CA ASP A 392 9.19 2.02 34.18
C ASP A 392 10.53 1.27 34.02
N LYS A 393 11.62 1.88 34.50
CA LYS A 393 12.97 1.26 34.62
C LYS A 393 13.51 0.61 33.33
N TYR A 394 13.00 1.03 32.17
CA TYR A 394 13.26 0.40 30.88
C TYR A 394 14.66 0.66 30.32
N LEU A 395 15.41 1.64 30.85
CA LEU A 395 16.72 2.06 30.32
C LEU A 395 17.72 0.89 30.16
N LEU A 396 17.77 -0.05 31.10
CA LEU A 396 18.63 -1.24 30.96
C LEU A 396 18.20 -2.14 29.78
N GLY A 397 16.89 -2.29 29.58
CA GLY A 397 16.35 -3.01 28.42
C GLY A 397 16.64 -2.28 27.11
N LEU A 398 16.41 -0.96 27.08
CA LEU A 398 16.66 -0.11 25.92
C LEU A 398 18.14 -0.13 25.50
N ASN A 399 19.05 0.05 26.46
CA ASN A 399 20.50 -0.03 26.23
C ASN A 399 20.91 -1.42 25.71
N ASN A 400 20.26 -2.49 26.17
CA ASN A 400 20.52 -3.84 25.66
C ASN A 400 19.99 -4.06 24.23
N LEU A 401 18.87 -3.45 23.84
CA LEU A 401 18.38 -3.45 22.46
C LEU A 401 19.33 -2.68 21.53
N VAL A 402 19.87 -1.55 22.01
CA VAL A 402 20.86 -0.74 21.28
C VAL A 402 22.18 -1.50 21.12
N SER A 403 22.72 -2.06 22.20
CA SER A 403 23.97 -2.86 22.14
C SER A 403 23.83 -4.14 21.30
N SER A 404 22.60 -4.62 21.07
CA SER A 404 22.31 -5.78 20.22
C SER A 404 22.03 -5.42 18.76
N GLY A 405 22.06 -4.13 18.40
CA GLY A 405 21.80 -3.64 17.04
C GLY A 405 20.33 -3.70 16.60
N ILE A 406 19.38 -3.96 17.51
CA ILE A 406 17.95 -4.06 17.18
C ILE A 406 17.29 -2.68 17.14
N VAL A 407 17.72 -1.80 18.03
CA VAL A 407 17.29 -0.41 18.13
C VAL A 407 18.51 0.47 17.86
N GLU A 408 18.34 1.52 17.08
CA GLU A 408 19.34 2.56 16.90
C GLU A 408 19.04 3.74 17.84
N ALA A 409 20.10 4.39 18.28
CA ALA A 409 20.06 5.53 19.18
C ALA A 409 20.49 6.78 18.39
N TYR A 410 19.64 7.81 18.37
CA TYR A 410 19.92 9.06 17.67
C TYR A 410 20.18 10.17 18.71
N PRO A 411 21.45 10.40 19.11
CA PRO A 411 21.78 11.48 20.03
C PRO A 411 21.57 12.85 19.38
N PRO A 412 21.40 13.92 20.18
CA PRO A 412 21.42 15.29 19.69
C PRO A 412 22.67 15.61 18.86
N LEU A 413 22.46 16.26 17.72
CA LEU A 413 23.52 16.61 16.78
C LEU A 413 23.89 18.08 16.95
N VAL A 414 25.09 18.37 17.46
CA VAL A 414 25.53 19.71 17.89
C VAL A 414 26.73 20.22 17.11
N ASP A 415 26.68 21.50 16.70
CA ASP A 415 27.87 22.24 16.25
C ASP A 415 28.61 22.82 17.48
N LYS A 416 29.72 23.52 17.26
CA LYS A 416 30.53 24.20 18.27
C LYS A 416 29.67 25.06 19.20
N LYS A 417 29.64 24.72 20.50
CA LYS A 417 29.02 25.51 21.57
C LYS A 417 29.29 27.01 21.43
N GLY A 418 28.21 27.79 21.46
CA GLY A 418 28.23 29.24 21.23
C GLY A 418 27.98 29.67 19.78
N SER A 419 27.89 28.72 18.83
CA SER A 419 27.28 28.98 17.53
C SER A 419 25.74 28.99 17.61
N TYR A 420 25.12 29.44 16.53
CA TYR A 420 23.67 29.36 16.33
C TYR A 420 23.42 28.57 15.04
N THR A 421 22.47 27.64 15.09
CA THR A 421 21.98 26.91 13.91
C THR A 421 20.49 27.20 13.69
N ALA A 422 20.08 27.20 12.43
CA ALA A 422 18.69 27.28 11.99
C ALA A 422 18.40 26.14 10.99
N GLN A 423 17.15 25.67 10.97
CA GLN A 423 16.59 24.64 10.08
C GLN A 423 15.27 25.13 9.48
N PHE A 424 15.04 24.82 8.21
CA PHE A 424 13.73 24.89 7.57
C PHE A 424 13.57 23.69 6.65
N GLU A 425 12.34 23.19 6.55
CA GLU A 425 12.08 21.94 5.85
C GLU A 425 10.66 21.82 5.33
N HIS A 426 10.52 21.09 4.22
CA HIS A 426 9.23 20.56 3.77
C HIS A 426 9.36 19.16 3.16
N THR A 427 8.44 18.28 3.52
CA THR A 427 8.05 17.13 2.68
C THR A 427 7.55 17.62 1.31
N ILE A 428 8.10 17.03 0.25
CA ILE A 428 7.62 17.16 -1.13
C ILE A 428 7.22 15.79 -1.70
N LEU A 429 6.17 15.77 -2.50
CA LEU A 429 5.68 14.62 -3.25
C LEU A 429 6.04 14.79 -4.73
N LEU A 430 6.82 13.89 -5.29
CA LEU A 430 7.21 13.91 -6.70
C LEU A 430 6.13 13.25 -7.56
N ARG A 431 4.95 13.89 -7.67
CA ARG A 431 3.81 13.38 -8.43
C ARG A 431 4.13 13.36 -9.94
N PRO A 432 3.47 12.52 -10.75
CA PRO A 432 3.82 12.30 -12.16
C PRO A 432 3.83 13.57 -13.05
N ASN A 433 2.96 14.53 -12.72
CA ASN A 433 2.69 15.77 -13.43
C ASN A 433 3.26 17.03 -12.75
N VAL A 434 3.28 17.08 -11.41
CA VAL A 434 3.71 18.24 -10.61
C VAL A 434 4.48 17.80 -9.37
N LYS A 435 5.21 18.72 -8.76
CA LYS A 435 5.77 18.58 -7.40
C LYS A 435 4.78 19.21 -6.41
N GLU A 436 4.31 18.47 -5.42
CA GLU A 436 3.42 19.02 -4.36
C GLU A 436 4.18 19.15 -3.05
N LYS A 437 4.10 20.31 -2.39
CA LYS A 437 4.63 20.51 -1.03
C LYS A 437 3.55 21.06 -0.09
N SER A 438 3.70 20.88 1.21
CA SER A 438 2.73 21.42 2.18
C SER A 438 2.61 22.96 2.05
N ARG A 439 1.37 23.49 2.10
CA ARG A 439 1.14 24.95 1.98
C ARG A 439 1.75 25.71 3.15
N ARG A 440 2.44 26.81 2.84
CA ARG A 440 2.78 27.83 3.84
C ARG A 440 1.50 28.41 4.47
N PRO A 441 1.54 28.86 5.74
CA PRO A 441 0.52 29.76 6.28
C PRO A 441 0.38 31.01 5.40
N GLU A 442 -0.84 31.52 5.20
CA GLU A 442 -1.02 32.83 4.59
C GLU A 442 -0.42 33.91 5.51
N VAL A 443 0.71 34.47 5.10
CA VAL A 443 1.25 35.70 5.69
C VAL A 443 0.51 36.88 5.05
N SER A 444 -0.05 37.77 5.87
CA SER A 444 -0.68 39.01 5.40
C SER A 444 0.30 39.81 4.52
N LYS A 445 -0.16 40.24 3.34
CA LYS A 445 0.62 40.77 2.19
C LYS A 445 1.38 42.10 2.42
N GLU A 446 1.98 42.34 3.58
CA GLU A 446 2.46 43.67 3.97
C GLU A 446 3.99 43.82 4.03
N LYS A 447 4.78 42.79 3.69
CA LYS A 447 6.26 42.85 3.76
C LYS A 447 7.05 42.33 2.54
N GLU A 448 6.42 42.11 1.39
CA GLU A 448 7.11 41.59 0.20
C GLU A 448 7.21 42.63 -0.93
N LYS A 449 8.04 43.65 -0.73
CA LYS A 449 8.52 44.59 -1.77
C LYS A 449 9.95 45.06 -1.49
N ARG A 450 10.94 44.31 -1.98
CA ARG A 450 12.31 44.73 -2.32
C ARG A 450 12.97 43.58 -3.07
N GLY A 451 12.97 43.65 -4.40
CA GLY A 451 13.66 42.67 -5.26
C GLY A 451 14.83 43.32 -6.00
N TYR A 452 15.79 42.51 -6.48
CA TYR A 452 16.85 42.98 -7.37
C TYR A 452 17.35 41.90 -8.35
N GLY A 453 17.61 42.34 -9.58
CA GLY A 453 18.88 42.11 -10.28
C GLY A 453 19.23 40.69 -10.75
N ALA A 454 19.16 40.47 -12.07
CA ALA A 454 19.66 39.25 -12.71
C ALA A 454 21.13 39.38 -13.16
N ALA A 455 21.87 38.26 -13.14
CA ALA A 455 23.00 38.00 -14.03
C ALA A 455 23.21 36.49 -14.20
N MET A 456 23.14 35.97 -15.43
CA MET A 456 23.61 34.61 -15.77
C MET A 456 24.89 34.70 -16.60
N GLY A 457 25.92 33.94 -16.21
CA GLY A 457 27.01 33.51 -17.09
C GLY A 457 26.92 32.00 -17.30
N ARG A 458 27.02 31.53 -18.54
CA ARG A 458 27.08 30.09 -18.87
C ARG A 458 28.49 29.75 -19.33
N ASP A 459 28.98 28.58 -18.91
CA ASP A 459 30.03 27.87 -19.64
C ASP A 459 29.81 26.35 -19.63
N LYS A 460 30.39 25.65 -20.61
CA LYS A 460 30.15 24.23 -20.93
C LYS A 460 31.44 23.37 -20.80
N PRO A 461 31.35 22.02 -20.80
CA PRO A 461 32.16 21.18 -19.92
C PRO A 461 33.41 20.54 -20.55
N SER A 462 34.30 20.02 -19.71
CA SER A 462 35.35 19.04 -20.08
C SER A 462 34.98 17.61 -19.66
N LYS A 463 35.57 16.62 -20.33
CA LYS A 463 35.29 15.17 -20.21
C LYS A 463 36.37 14.40 -19.43
N THR A 464 36.09 13.10 -19.22
CA THR A 464 36.97 11.98 -18.76
C THR A 464 37.06 11.79 -17.24
N GLY A 465 36.92 10.58 -16.68
CA GLY A 465 36.60 9.29 -17.33
C GLY A 465 36.34 8.12 -16.35
N SER A 466 36.08 6.93 -16.92
CA SER A 466 36.31 5.53 -16.43
C SER A 466 37.01 5.38 -15.06
N THR A 467 36.70 4.48 -14.12
CA THR A 467 35.75 3.32 -13.97
C THR A 467 35.76 2.95 -12.45
N ALA A 468 35.02 1.99 -11.87
CA ALA A 468 34.24 0.85 -12.35
C ALA A 468 32.99 0.59 -11.46
N THR A 469 32.40 -0.60 -11.55
CA THR A 469 31.30 -1.12 -10.72
C THR A 469 31.63 -2.53 -10.22
N ASP A 470 31.39 -2.83 -8.95
CA ASP A 470 31.47 -4.19 -8.39
C ASP A 470 30.05 -4.78 -8.34
N GLY A 471 29.83 -5.91 -9.01
CA GLY A 471 28.50 -6.48 -9.25
C GLY A 471 28.19 -7.68 -8.36
N LEU A 472 26.95 -7.78 -7.87
CA LEU A 472 26.46 -8.99 -7.21
C LEU A 472 26.07 -10.04 -8.26
N GLU A 473 26.50 -11.29 -8.07
CA GLU A 473 26.28 -12.39 -9.03
C GLU A 473 24.79 -12.74 -9.19
N VAL A 474 24.25 -12.47 -10.38
CA VAL A 474 22.94 -12.98 -10.82
C VAL A 474 23.09 -14.44 -11.22
N LYS A 475 22.41 -15.35 -10.51
CA LYS A 475 22.43 -16.78 -10.85
C LYS A 475 21.56 -17.06 -12.07
N GLU A 476 22.12 -17.82 -13.00
CA GLU A 476 21.52 -18.14 -14.31
C GLU A 476 20.11 -18.79 -14.18
N HIS A 477 19.84 -19.50 -13.08
CA HIS A 477 18.59 -20.19 -12.80
C HIS A 477 17.66 -19.54 -11.73
N ASP A 478 17.78 -18.24 -11.43
CA ASP A 478 16.82 -17.56 -10.53
C ASP A 478 15.51 -17.15 -11.26
N PHE A 479 14.49 -16.76 -10.49
CA PHE A 479 13.26 -16.12 -10.96
C PHE A 479 13.51 -14.69 -11.49
N PHE A 480 12.56 -14.13 -12.23
CA PHE A 480 12.59 -12.72 -12.61
C PHE A 480 12.08 -11.86 -11.45
N TRP A 481 12.97 -11.23 -10.69
CA TRP A 481 12.53 -10.36 -9.58
C TRP A 481 12.27 -8.94 -10.08
N THR A 482 11.22 -8.28 -9.57
CA THR A 482 10.94 -6.85 -9.82
C THR A 482 10.53 -6.10 -8.55
N TYR A 483 10.78 -4.79 -8.53
CA TYR A 483 10.24 -3.84 -7.56
C TYR A 483 9.08 -2.99 -8.10
N THR A 484 8.73 -3.10 -9.39
CA THR A 484 7.61 -2.35 -9.98
C THR A 484 6.26 -2.90 -9.51
N GLU A 485 5.19 -2.07 -9.50
CA GLU A 485 3.84 -2.58 -9.29
C GLU A 485 3.40 -3.55 -10.42
N GLU A 486 2.28 -4.25 -10.21
CA GLU A 486 1.68 -5.08 -11.26
C GLU A 486 0.99 -4.18 -12.32
N PRO A 487 1.12 -4.48 -13.63
CA PRO A 487 0.79 -3.55 -14.69
C PRO A 487 -0.72 -3.42 -14.95
N HIS A 488 -1.55 -4.30 -14.41
CA HIS A 488 -2.99 -4.34 -14.67
C HIS A 488 -3.71 -3.21 -13.96
N ARG A 489 -3.32 -2.87 -12.73
CA ARG A 489 -3.84 -1.68 -12.04
C ARG A 489 -3.60 -0.43 -12.87
N THR A 490 -2.35 -0.19 -13.27
CA THR A 490 -1.91 0.97 -14.04
C THR A 490 -2.59 1.05 -15.41
N ARG A 491 -2.76 -0.09 -16.10
CA ARG A 491 -3.37 -0.15 -17.44
C ARG A 491 -4.90 -0.11 -17.42
N ARG A 492 -5.57 -0.85 -16.53
CA ARG A 492 -7.02 -0.71 -16.23
C ARG A 492 -7.42 0.75 -16.10
N GLN A 493 -6.61 1.47 -15.34
CA GLN A 493 -6.77 2.88 -15.09
C GLN A 493 -6.66 3.69 -16.38
N ALA A 494 -5.53 3.62 -17.09
CA ALA A 494 -5.35 4.30 -18.38
C ALA A 494 -6.51 4.03 -19.36
N ILE A 495 -7.02 2.80 -19.39
CA ILE A 495 -8.21 2.40 -20.16
C ILE A 495 -9.51 3.07 -19.67
N ILE A 496 -9.82 3.05 -18.36
CA ILE A 496 -11.01 3.75 -17.80
C ILE A 496 -10.99 5.24 -18.16
N LYS A 497 -9.81 5.84 -18.25
CA LYS A 497 -9.64 7.23 -18.61
C LYS A 497 -9.90 7.51 -20.09
N ALA A 498 -9.30 6.72 -20.98
CA ALA A 498 -9.46 6.90 -22.42
C ALA A 498 -10.89 6.55 -22.86
N HIS A 499 -11.44 5.49 -22.27
CA HIS A 499 -12.71 4.87 -22.64
C HIS A 499 -13.62 4.65 -21.41
N PRO A 500 -14.14 5.70 -20.75
CA PRO A 500 -14.94 5.55 -19.53
C PRO A 500 -16.20 4.67 -19.71
N GLU A 501 -16.66 4.45 -20.94
CA GLU A 501 -17.70 3.49 -21.29
C GLU A 501 -17.37 2.03 -20.95
N VAL A 502 -16.11 1.62 -20.81
CA VAL A 502 -15.75 0.24 -20.41
C VAL A 502 -16.37 -0.15 -19.07
N THR A 503 -16.56 0.81 -18.17
CA THR A 503 -17.20 0.60 -16.87
C THR A 503 -18.67 0.17 -16.99
N LYS A 504 -19.33 0.47 -18.12
CA LYS A 504 -20.70 0.01 -18.44
C LYS A 504 -20.75 -1.45 -18.87
N LEU A 505 -19.60 -2.05 -19.22
CA LEU A 505 -19.50 -3.48 -19.48
C LEU A 505 -19.55 -4.28 -18.16
N CYS A 506 -19.14 -3.69 -17.04
CA CYS A 506 -19.08 -4.37 -15.74
C CYS A 506 -20.43 -4.88 -15.25
N GLY A 507 -20.41 -5.96 -14.47
CA GLY A 507 -21.58 -6.55 -13.83
C GLY A 507 -21.92 -7.96 -14.34
N PRO A 508 -22.98 -8.59 -13.80
CA PRO A 508 -23.25 -10.01 -14.02
C PRO A 508 -23.72 -10.32 -15.44
N GLU A 509 -23.39 -11.52 -15.89
CA GLU A 509 -23.76 -12.12 -17.16
C GLU A 509 -24.75 -13.29 -16.94
N PRO A 510 -26.05 -13.09 -17.20
CA PRO A 510 -27.06 -14.14 -17.04
C PRO A 510 -26.84 -15.38 -17.92
N LEU A 511 -26.07 -15.31 -19.00
CA LEU A 511 -25.76 -16.45 -19.87
C LEU A 511 -24.94 -17.54 -19.14
N THR A 512 -24.04 -17.12 -18.25
CA THR A 512 -23.12 -18.02 -17.51
C THR A 512 -23.87 -19.15 -16.81
N LYS A 513 -25.03 -18.86 -16.19
CA LYS A 513 -25.81 -19.89 -15.49
C LYS A 513 -26.39 -20.97 -16.40
N TYR A 514 -26.73 -20.63 -17.65
CA TYR A 514 -27.27 -21.58 -18.62
C TYR A 514 -26.15 -22.43 -19.23
N CYS A 515 -24.99 -21.84 -19.50
CA CYS A 515 -23.79 -22.57 -19.93
C CYS A 515 -23.37 -23.59 -18.86
N VAL A 516 -23.22 -23.17 -17.60
CA VAL A 516 -22.91 -24.06 -16.47
C VAL A 516 -23.95 -25.18 -16.34
N LEU A 517 -25.25 -24.87 -16.35
CA LEU A 517 -26.29 -25.88 -16.25
C LEU A 517 -26.21 -26.91 -17.40
N ALA A 518 -25.97 -26.46 -18.63
CA ALA A 518 -25.81 -27.35 -19.79
C ALA A 518 -24.58 -28.26 -19.65
N VAL A 519 -23.44 -27.73 -19.19
CA VAL A 519 -22.19 -28.48 -19.06
C VAL A 519 -22.21 -29.44 -17.86
N VAL A 520 -22.79 -29.03 -16.72
CA VAL A 520 -23.07 -29.94 -15.58
C VAL A 520 -23.99 -31.08 -16.03
N THR A 521 -25.06 -30.77 -16.78
CA THR A 521 -25.97 -31.79 -17.32
C THR A 521 -25.26 -32.74 -18.28
N LEU A 522 -24.43 -32.22 -19.19
CA LEU A 522 -23.63 -33.02 -20.13
C LEU A 522 -22.69 -33.98 -19.39
N GLN A 523 -22.01 -33.51 -18.33
CA GLN A 523 -21.15 -34.36 -17.51
C GLN A 523 -21.93 -35.46 -16.79
N VAL A 524 -23.02 -35.14 -16.10
CA VAL A 524 -23.84 -36.12 -15.38
C VAL A 524 -24.45 -37.16 -16.33
N VAL A 525 -24.96 -36.72 -17.48
CA VAL A 525 -25.49 -37.64 -18.51
C VAL A 525 -24.39 -38.52 -19.09
N THR A 526 -23.21 -37.98 -19.37
CA THR A 526 -22.07 -38.77 -19.89
C THR A 526 -21.58 -39.79 -18.86
N ALA A 527 -21.45 -39.39 -17.59
CA ALA A 527 -21.14 -40.27 -16.47
C ALA A 527 -22.15 -41.43 -16.37
N TYR A 528 -23.45 -41.12 -16.46
CA TYR A 528 -24.53 -42.13 -16.46
C TYR A 528 -24.50 -43.05 -17.68
N LEU A 529 -24.17 -42.54 -18.88
CA LEU A 529 -24.03 -43.33 -20.12
C LEU A 529 -22.76 -44.20 -20.15
N LEU A 530 -21.76 -43.90 -19.32
CA LEU A 530 -20.52 -44.67 -19.16
C LEU A 530 -20.54 -45.64 -17.98
N ARG A 531 -21.58 -45.64 -17.13
CA ARG A 531 -21.66 -46.46 -15.91
C ARG A 531 -21.30 -47.94 -16.08
N ASP A 532 -21.67 -48.56 -17.20
CA ASP A 532 -21.42 -49.98 -17.47
C ASP A 532 -20.11 -50.20 -18.25
N THR A 533 -19.53 -49.14 -18.81
CA THR A 533 -18.33 -49.18 -19.64
C THR A 533 -17.08 -49.51 -18.79
N PRO A 534 -16.16 -50.38 -19.26
CA PRO A 534 -14.89 -50.64 -18.55
C PRO A 534 -13.97 -49.40 -18.56
N PHE A 535 -13.33 -49.11 -17.42
CA PHE A 535 -12.45 -47.95 -17.24
C PHE A 535 -11.29 -47.88 -18.27
N LEU A 536 -10.59 -48.99 -18.47
CA LEU A 536 -9.47 -49.09 -19.43
C LEU A 536 -9.91 -49.19 -20.90
N SER A 537 -11.21 -49.05 -21.21
CA SER A 537 -11.67 -49.09 -22.61
C SER A 537 -11.42 -47.78 -23.32
N TRP A 538 -11.12 -47.86 -24.61
CA TRP A 538 -10.90 -46.68 -25.46
C TRP A 538 -12.13 -45.75 -25.50
N ARG A 539 -13.34 -46.31 -25.43
CA ARG A 539 -14.59 -45.56 -25.31
C ARG A 539 -14.65 -44.72 -24.03
N PHE A 540 -14.27 -45.29 -22.88
CA PHE A 540 -14.24 -44.55 -21.61
C PHE A 540 -13.17 -43.46 -21.64
N PHE A 541 -11.94 -43.80 -22.06
CA PHE A 541 -10.83 -42.86 -22.13
C PHE A 541 -11.11 -41.69 -23.09
N LEU A 542 -11.56 -41.95 -24.32
CA LEU A 542 -11.87 -40.89 -25.28
C LEU A 542 -13.04 -40.01 -24.81
N ALA A 543 -14.05 -40.57 -24.15
CA ALA A 543 -15.14 -39.77 -23.59
C ALA A 543 -14.67 -38.91 -22.40
N ALA A 544 -13.83 -39.45 -21.51
CA ALA A 544 -13.23 -38.71 -20.39
C ALA A 544 -12.24 -37.64 -20.85
N TYR A 545 -11.54 -37.84 -21.97
CA TYR A 545 -10.62 -36.85 -22.53
C TYR A 545 -11.33 -35.79 -23.38
N ILE A 546 -12.15 -36.19 -24.35
CA ILE A 546 -12.74 -35.22 -25.31
C ILE A 546 -13.94 -34.49 -24.70
N ILE A 547 -14.87 -35.21 -24.05
CA ILE A 547 -16.07 -34.62 -23.45
C ILE A 547 -15.77 -34.21 -22.01
N GLY A 548 -15.20 -35.12 -21.23
CA GLY A 548 -14.84 -34.93 -19.82
C GLY A 548 -13.92 -33.75 -19.58
N ALA A 549 -12.66 -33.85 -20.02
CA ALA A 549 -11.64 -32.85 -19.78
C ALA A 549 -12.02 -31.46 -20.32
N THR A 550 -12.62 -31.38 -21.53
CA THR A 550 -13.15 -30.13 -22.08
C THR A 550 -14.27 -29.53 -21.23
N SER A 551 -15.20 -30.35 -20.73
CA SER A 551 -16.27 -29.87 -19.84
C SER A 551 -15.73 -29.41 -18.50
N ASN A 552 -14.77 -30.13 -17.92
CA ASN A 552 -14.22 -29.77 -16.61
C ASN A 552 -13.29 -28.54 -16.72
N GLN A 553 -12.60 -28.35 -17.85
CA GLN A 553 -11.96 -27.07 -18.21
C GLN A 553 -12.97 -25.90 -18.29
N ASN A 554 -14.10 -26.12 -18.96
CA ASN A 554 -15.19 -25.13 -18.97
C ASN A 554 -15.70 -24.84 -17.54
N LEU A 555 -15.91 -25.86 -16.72
CA LEU A 555 -16.41 -25.69 -15.35
C LEU A 555 -15.40 -25.02 -14.42
N PHE A 556 -14.10 -25.33 -14.53
CA PHE A 556 -13.04 -24.62 -13.80
C PHE A 556 -13.09 -23.12 -14.07
N LEU A 557 -13.20 -22.74 -15.34
CA LEU A 557 -13.26 -21.35 -15.75
C LEU A 557 -14.63 -20.69 -15.51
N SER A 558 -15.69 -21.47 -15.39
CA SER A 558 -16.97 -20.99 -14.86
C SER A 558 -16.88 -20.66 -13.37
N ILE A 559 -16.20 -21.49 -12.57
CA ILE A 559 -15.98 -21.27 -11.13
C ILE A 559 -15.09 -20.03 -10.92
N HIS A 560 -14.14 -19.80 -11.83
CA HIS A 560 -13.38 -18.57 -11.94
C HIS A 560 -14.27 -17.33 -12.19
N GLU A 561 -15.12 -17.33 -13.23
CA GLU A 561 -16.08 -16.24 -13.48
C GLU A 561 -17.02 -15.99 -12.28
N ILE A 562 -17.55 -17.06 -11.69
CA ILE A 562 -18.43 -16.99 -10.52
C ILE A 562 -17.67 -16.45 -9.28
N SER A 563 -16.35 -16.68 -9.20
CA SER A 563 -15.49 -16.13 -8.13
C SER A 563 -15.29 -14.61 -8.22
N HIS A 564 -15.64 -13.99 -9.34
CA HIS A 564 -15.73 -12.53 -9.48
C HIS A 564 -17.15 -11.98 -9.25
N ASN A 565 -18.09 -12.83 -8.82
CA ASN A 565 -19.53 -12.55 -8.72
C ASN A 565 -20.22 -12.24 -10.06
N LEU A 566 -19.74 -12.81 -11.17
CA LEU A 566 -20.24 -12.50 -12.50
C LEU A 566 -21.47 -13.31 -12.94
N ALA A 567 -21.93 -14.32 -12.19
CA ALA A 567 -23.17 -15.04 -12.53
C ALA A 567 -24.43 -14.40 -11.92
N PHE A 568 -24.32 -13.79 -10.73
CA PHE A 568 -25.44 -13.18 -10.01
C PHE A 568 -25.05 -11.88 -9.31
N LYS A 569 -26.02 -11.01 -9.00
CA LYS A 569 -25.77 -9.82 -8.16
C LYS A 569 -25.46 -10.14 -6.69
N SER A 570 -25.93 -11.28 -6.18
CA SER A 570 -25.72 -11.69 -4.78
C SER A 570 -24.47 -12.57 -4.64
N ALA A 571 -23.57 -12.20 -3.73
CA ALA A 571 -22.37 -12.99 -3.42
C ALA A 571 -22.72 -14.41 -2.95
N GLY A 572 -23.71 -14.55 -2.05
CA GLY A 572 -24.21 -15.85 -1.60
C GLY A 572 -24.78 -16.72 -2.73
N ALA A 573 -25.50 -16.12 -3.69
CA ALA A 573 -26.00 -16.84 -4.86
C ALA A 573 -24.85 -17.32 -5.77
N ASN A 574 -23.81 -16.52 -5.97
CA ASN A 574 -22.59 -16.96 -6.67
C ASN A 574 -21.91 -18.10 -5.90
N ARG A 575 -21.76 -18.02 -4.57
CA ARG A 575 -21.13 -19.09 -3.75
C ARG A 575 -21.89 -20.42 -3.88
N LEU A 576 -23.22 -20.42 -3.76
CA LEU A 576 -24.03 -21.63 -3.94
C LEU A 576 -23.96 -22.17 -5.38
N PHE A 577 -23.94 -21.28 -6.38
CA PHE A 577 -23.84 -21.70 -7.77
C PHE A 577 -22.44 -22.21 -8.16
N ALA A 578 -21.37 -21.71 -7.52
CA ALA A 578 -20.02 -22.25 -7.65
C ALA A 578 -19.96 -23.70 -7.12
N MET A 579 -20.64 -24.00 -6.00
CA MET A 579 -20.77 -25.38 -5.51
C MET A 579 -21.54 -26.28 -6.48
N PHE A 580 -22.56 -25.75 -7.17
CA PHE A 580 -23.27 -26.48 -8.24
C PHE A 580 -22.37 -26.74 -9.46
N ALA A 581 -21.62 -25.73 -9.92
CA ALA A 581 -20.64 -25.88 -10.99
C ALA A 581 -19.50 -26.86 -10.62
N ASN A 582 -19.19 -26.98 -9.34
CA ASN A 582 -18.19 -27.90 -8.79
C ASN A 582 -18.62 -29.38 -8.84
N LEU A 583 -19.92 -29.70 -8.90
CA LEU A 583 -20.39 -31.09 -8.76
C LEU A 583 -19.69 -32.09 -9.71
N PRO A 584 -19.53 -31.81 -11.01
CA PRO A 584 -18.83 -32.70 -11.95
C PRO A 584 -17.32 -32.81 -11.76
N ILE A 585 -16.73 -32.02 -10.86
CA ILE A 585 -15.29 -32.06 -10.59
C ILE A 585 -14.94 -33.22 -9.66
N GLY A 586 -15.88 -33.65 -8.80
CA GLY A 586 -15.69 -34.74 -7.84
C GLY A 586 -14.82 -34.39 -6.62
N ILE A 587 -14.38 -33.14 -6.49
CA ILE A 587 -13.54 -32.64 -5.38
C ILE A 587 -14.04 -31.24 -4.98
N PRO A 588 -14.37 -30.95 -3.71
CA PRO A 588 -14.98 -29.69 -3.27
C PRO A 588 -13.97 -28.54 -3.16
N TYR A 589 -13.59 -27.93 -4.28
CA TYR A 589 -12.53 -26.91 -4.33
C TYR A 589 -13.04 -25.47 -4.50
N SER A 590 -14.25 -25.26 -5.03
CA SER A 590 -14.76 -23.93 -5.42
C SER A 590 -14.80 -22.90 -4.28
N ALA A 591 -15.09 -23.33 -3.04
CA ALA A 591 -15.04 -22.47 -1.86
C ALA A 591 -13.62 -21.97 -1.54
N SER A 592 -12.62 -22.85 -1.68
CA SER A 592 -11.20 -22.52 -1.46
C SER A 592 -10.61 -21.72 -2.61
N PHE A 593 -11.04 -21.98 -3.85
CA PHE A 593 -10.52 -21.33 -5.05
C PHE A 593 -10.68 -19.81 -5.01
N ARG A 594 -11.91 -19.33 -4.73
CA ARG A 594 -12.25 -17.90 -4.73
C ARG A 594 -11.25 -17.01 -3.94
N PRO A 595 -10.97 -17.24 -2.65
CA PRO A 595 -10.06 -16.39 -1.88
C PRO A 595 -8.60 -16.44 -2.32
N TYR A 596 -8.09 -17.59 -2.81
CA TYR A 596 -6.76 -17.67 -3.41
C TYR A 596 -6.71 -16.87 -4.72
N HIS A 597 -7.67 -17.12 -5.61
CA HIS A 597 -7.77 -16.46 -6.92
C HIS A 597 -7.92 -14.94 -6.84
N LEU A 598 -8.78 -14.44 -5.94
CA LEU A 598 -8.92 -13.01 -5.71
C LEU A 598 -7.68 -12.39 -5.03
N THR A 599 -6.85 -13.19 -4.35
CA THR A 599 -5.56 -12.73 -3.79
C THR A 599 -4.49 -12.66 -4.88
N HIS A 600 -4.44 -13.63 -5.79
CA HIS A 600 -3.61 -13.62 -6.99
C HIS A 600 -3.83 -12.34 -7.82
N HIS A 601 -5.09 -12.00 -8.15
CA HIS A 601 -5.41 -10.73 -8.84
C HIS A 601 -5.03 -9.44 -8.07
N LYS A 602 -4.81 -9.49 -6.75
CA LYS A 602 -4.42 -8.32 -5.93
C LYS A 602 -2.94 -8.29 -5.56
N SER A 603 -2.23 -9.38 -5.77
CA SER A 603 -0.88 -9.63 -5.25
C SER A 603 -0.06 -10.41 -6.28
N LEU A 604 -0.29 -10.15 -7.56
CA LEU A 604 0.31 -10.90 -8.67
C LEU A 604 1.83 -10.93 -8.55
N GLY A 605 2.40 -12.13 -8.58
CA GLY A 605 3.84 -12.34 -8.42
C GLY A 605 4.40 -12.05 -7.02
N VAL A 606 3.60 -11.71 -6.01
CA VAL A 606 4.13 -11.44 -4.65
C VAL A 606 4.43 -12.76 -3.93
N ASP A 607 5.70 -12.97 -3.57
CA ASP A 607 6.17 -14.21 -2.99
C ASP A 607 5.50 -14.48 -1.63
N GLY A 608 5.08 -15.72 -1.40
CA GLY A 608 4.30 -16.10 -0.21
C GLY A 608 2.82 -15.66 -0.21
N LEU A 609 2.35 -14.90 -1.22
CA LEU A 609 0.95 -14.46 -1.36
C LEU A 609 0.30 -14.91 -2.67
N ASP A 610 1.04 -14.98 -3.77
CA ASP A 610 0.56 -15.54 -5.02
C ASP A 610 0.80 -17.07 -5.04
N THR A 611 -0.27 -17.84 -4.92
CA THR A 611 -0.19 -19.32 -4.89
C THR A 611 0.09 -19.95 -6.26
N ASP A 612 0.00 -19.17 -7.34
CA ASP A 612 0.26 -19.66 -8.68
C ASP A 612 1.76 -19.70 -8.99
N LEU A 613 2.59 -18.99 -8.20
CA LEU A 613 4.04 -19.07 -8.26
C LEU A 613 4.56 -20.45 -7.84
N PRO A 614 5.45 -21.09 -8.61
CA PRO A 614 6.18 -22.26 -8.15
C PRO A 614 7.04 -21.96 -6.92
N THR A 615 7.09 -22.93 -6.01
CA THR A 615 8.09 -22.95 -4.93
C THR A 615 9.48 -23.20 -5.49
N SER A 616 10.53 -22.75 -4.80
CA SER A 616 11.92 -23.01 -5.20
C SER A 616 12.26 -24.51 -5.22
N PHE A 617 11.53 -25.33 -4.45
CA PHE A 617 11.64 -26.79 -4.48
C PHE A 617 11.07 -27.38 -5.78
N GLU A 618 9.85 -26.99 -6.18
CA GLU A 618 9.27 -27.38 -7.47
C GLU A 618 10.17 -26.94 -8.62
N ALA A 619 10.69 -25.71 -8.57
CA ALA A 619 11.61 -25.20 -9.59
C ALA A 619 12.88 -26.06 -9.69
N PHE A 620 13.55 -26.34 -8.57
CA PHE A 620 14.77 -27.16 -8.59
C PHE A 620 14.55 -28.59 -9.11
N PHE A 621 13.42 -29.23 -8.79
CA PHE A 621 13.16 -30.61 -9.17
C PHE A 621 12.50 -30.80 -10.54
N LEU A 622 11.72 -29.82 -11.01
CA LEU A 622 10.91 -29.96 -12.23
C LEU A 622 11.51 -29.26 -13.45
N ASP A 623 12.57 -28.46 -13.32
CA ASP A 623 13.15 -27.69 -14.43
C ASP A 623 14.07 -28.51 -15.33
N SER A 624 13.49 -29.53 -15.97
CA SER A 624 14.10 -30.37 -17.00
C SER A 624 13.01 -30.84 -17.97
N VAL A 625 13.34 -31.34 -19.17
CA VAL A 625 12.32 -31.81 -20.14
C VAL A 625 11.37 -32.85 -19.51
N LEU A 626 11.90 -33.81 -18.74
CA LEU A 626 11.08 -34.80 -18.04
C LEU A 626 10.30 -34.21 -16.87
N GLY A 627 10.91 -33.30 -16.09
CA GLY A 627 10.25 -32.63 -14.98
C GLY A 627 9.12 -31.70 -15.42
N LYS A 628 9.30 -30.96 -16.52
CA LYS A 628 8.27 -30.10 -17.14
C LYS A 628 7.17 -30.93 -17.79
N ALA A 629 7.50 -32.05 -18.45
CA ALA A 629 6.49 -32.99 -18.93
C ALA A 629 5.66 -33.59 -17.78
N PHE A 630 6.30 -33.91 -16.65
CA PHE A 630 5.61 -34.36 -15.43
C PHE A 630 4.72 -33.25 -14.87
N PHE A 631 5.23 -32.02 -14.74
CA PHE A 631 4.46 -30.85 -14.31
C PHE A 631 3.19 -30.67 -15.17
N CYS A 632 3.32 -30.59 -16.49
CA CYS A 632 2.18 -30.46 -17.41
C CYS A 632 1.21 -31.65 -17.40
N THR A 633 1.66 -32.84 -16.97
CA THR A 633 0.79 -34.03 -16.83
C THR A 633 0.02 -34.03 -15.51
N PHE A 634 0.62 -33.53 -14.44
CA PHE A 634 0.03 -33.53 -13.09
C PHE A 634 -0.34 -32.11 -12.61
N GLN A 635 -0.51 -31.16 -13.55
CA GLN A 635 -0.57 -29.73 -13.26
C GLN A 635 -1.66 -29.38 -12.24
N ILE A 636 -2.86 -29.97 -12.40
CA ILE A 636 -3.97 -29.77 -11.46
C ILE A 636 -3.64 -30.13 -10.00
N LEU A 637 -2.73 -31.09 -9.76
CA LEU A 637 -2.31 -31.45 -8.40
C LEU A 637 -1.42 -30.39 -7.78
N PHE A 638 -0.55 -29.74 -8.57
CA PHE A 638 0.25 -28.62 -8.09
C PHE A 638 -0.65 -27.43 -7.73
N TYR A 639 -1.62 -27.07 -8.56
CA TYR A 639 -2.57 -25.99 -8.25
C TYR A 639 -3.52 -26.34 -7.09
N ALA A 640 -3.81 -27.63 -6.84
CA ALA A 640 -4.60 -28.06 -5.69
C ALA A 640 -3.80 -28.08 -4.37
N ILE A 641 -2.53 -28.49 -4.40
CA ILE A 641 -1.72 -28.75 -3.19
C ILE A 641 -0.85 -27.54 -2.82
N ARG A 642 -0.27 -26.82 -3.79
CA ARG A 642 0.63 -25.69 -3.53
C ARG A 642 -0.01 -24.57 -2.70
N PRO A 643 -1.29 -24.17 -2.88
CA PRO A 643 -1.91 -23.18 -2.01
C PRO A 643 -1.83 -23.54 -0.53
N MET A 644 -2.03 -24.82 -0.18
CA MET A 644 -1.91 -25.32 1.19
C MET A 644 -0.47 -25.29 1.73
N MET A 645 0.54 -25.24 0.87
CA MET A 645 1.95 -25.15 1.27
C MET A 645 2.47 -23.70 1.36
N VAL A 646 1.93 -22.79 0.56
CA VAL A 646 2.36 -21.38 0.49
C VAL A 646 1.73 -20.54 1.59
N TYR A 647 0.39 -20.51 1.71
CA TYR A 647 -0.27 -19.89 2.86
C TYR A 647 -1.64 -20.49 3.14
N HIS A 648 -1.93 -20.73 4.42
CA HIS A 648 -3.16 -21.39 4.83
C HIS A 648 -4.31 -20.39 4.98
N LEU A 649 -5.47 -20.70 4.38
CA LEU A 649 -6.73 -20.01 4.65
C LEU A 649 -7.48 -20.67 5.83
N PRO A 650 -8.17 -19.88 6.67
CA PRO A 650 -9.04 -20.44 7.70
C PRO A 650 -10.26 -21.12 7.06
N LEU A 651 -10.55 -22.35 7.48
CA LEU A 651 -11.76 -23.06 7.07
C LEU A 651 -13.01 -22.36 7.65
N THR A 652 -14.04 -22.22 6.82
CA THR A 652 -15.28 -21.51 7.17
C THR A 652 -16.50 -22.41 6.92
N GLY A 653 -17.69 -21.98 7.39
CA GLY A 653 -18.95 -22.70 7.11
C GLY A 653 -19.22 -22.90 5.61
N VAL A 654 -18.71 -22.01 4.74
CA VAL A 654 -18.82 -22.15 3.27
C VAL A 654 -17.99 -23.33 2.75
N HIS A 655 -16.81 -23.57 3.32
CA HIS A 655 -15.98 -24.73 2.98
C HIS A 655 -16.65 -26.04 3.42
N PHE A 656 -17.17 -26.06 4.65
CA PHE A 656 -17.93 -27.21 5.16
C PHE A 656 -19.17 -27.50 4.31
N LEU A 657 -19.92 -26.47 3.91
CA LEU A 657 -21.07 -26.61 3.02
C LEU A 657 -20.67 -27.16 1.64
N ASN A 658 -19.56 -26.69 1.04
CA ASN A 658 -19.07 -27.23 -0.24
C ASN A 658 -18.74 -28.72 -0.12
N ILE A 659 -18.09 -29.15 0.98
CA ILE A 659 -17.77 -30.56 1.23
C ILE A 659 -19.05 -31.38 1.35
N VAL A 660 -20.01 -30.93 2.18
CA VAL A 660 -21.29 -31.62 2.39
C VAL A 660 -22.07 -31.77 1.08
N VAL A 661 -22.18 -30.70 0.29
CA VAL A 661 -22.87 -30.69 -1.01
C VAL A 661 -22.21 -31.66 -2.00
N GLN A 662 -20.88 -31.65 -2.11
CA GLN A 662 -20.16 -32.57 -2.99
C GLN A 662 -20.33 -34.04 -2.56
N VAL A 663 -20.14 -34.33 -1.26
CA VAL A 663 -20.27 -35.71 -0.73
C VAL A 663 -21.69 -36.25 -0.91
N ILE A 664 -22.73 -35.43 -0.70
CA ILE A 664 -24.12 -35.84 -0.95
C ILE A 664 -24.34 -36.16 -2.43
N PHE A 665 -23.84 -35.32 -3.33
CA PHE A 665 -23.93 -35.55 -4.77
C PHE A 665 -23.17 -36.80 -5.21
N ASP A 666 -21.93 -37.01 -4.74
CA ASP A 666 -21.11 -38.17 -5.09
C ASP A 666 -21.77 -39.47 -4.59
N ILE A 667 -22.30 -39.48 -3.36
CA ILE A 667 -23.06 -40.62 -2.82
C ILE A 667 -24.32 -40.89 -3.65
N ALA A 668 -25.06 -39.84 -4.05
CA ALA A 668 -26.25 -39.99 -4.89
C ALA A 668 -25.88 -40.54 -6.28
N LEU A 669 -24.83 -40.02 -6.91
CA LEU A 669 -24.34 -40.48 -8.20
C LEU A 669 -23.88 -41.95 -8.14
N VAL A 670 -23.12 -42.34 -7.12
CA VAL A 670 -22.67 -43.73 -6.96
C VAL A 670 -23.84 -44.67 -6.71
N LYS A 671 -24.89 -44.25 -5.98
CA LYS A 671 -26.11 -45.05 -5.78
C LYS A 671 -26.97 -45.20 -7.04
N LEU A 672 -27.05 -44.16 -7.87
CA LEU A 672 -27.92 -44.13 -9.06
C LEU A 672 -27.23 -44.61 -10.35
N ALA A 673 -25.91 -44.45 -10.44
CA ALA A 673 -25.09 -44.67 -11.64
C ALA A 673 -23.82 -45.49 -11.38
N GLY A 674 -23.60 -46.01 -10.18
CA GLY A 674 -22.43 -46.82 -9.83
C GLY A 674 -21.12 -46.04 -9.70
N SER A 675 -20.10 -46.67 -9.10
CA SER A 675 -18.80 -46.05 -8.83
C SER A 675 -18.05 -45.58 -10.08
N LYS A 676 -18.23 -46.26 -11.22
CA LYS A 676 -17.63 -45.89 -12.51
C LYS A 676 -18.06 -44.49 -13.00
N ALA A 677 -19.27 -44.03 -12.65
CA ALA A 677 -19.72 -42.69 -12.97
C ALA A 677 -18.91 -41.60 -12.22
N LEU A 678 -18.62 -41.81 -10.93
CA LEU A 678 -17.76 -40.93 -10.15
C LEU A 678 -16.28 -41.00 -10.61
N VAL A 679 -15.79 -42.19 -10.95
CA VAL A 679 -14.45 -42.36 -11.54
C VAL A 679 -14.32 -41.58 -12.86
N TYR A 680 -15.35 -41.55 -13.70
CA TYR A 680 -15.37 -40.73 -14.92
C TYR A 680 -15.21 -39.24 -14.60
N LEU A 681 -15.94 -38.72 -13.61
CA LEU A 681 -15.87 -37.30 -13.23
C LEU A 681 -14.48 -36.92 -12.70
N ILE A 682 -13.96 -37.67 -11.72
CA ILE A 682 -12.63 -37.40 -11.13
C ILE A 682 -11.52 -37.56 -12.17
N PHE A 683 -11.59 -38.57 -13.03
CA PHE A 683 -10.61 -38.77 -14.10
C PHE A 683 -10.69 -37.68 -15.18
N SER A 684 -11.90 -37.18 -15.47
CA SER A 684 -12.10 -36.01 -16.36
C SER A 684 -11.46 -34.75 -15.77
N SER A 685 -11.58 -34.53 -14.45
CA SER A 685 -10.89 -33.43 -13.74
C SER A 685 -9.37 -33.55 -13.77
N PHE A 686 -8.84 -34.76 -13.63
CA PHE A 686 -7.41 -35.02 -13.78
C PHE A 686 -6.93 -34.68 -15.20
N LEU A 687 -7.59 -35.26 -16.22
CA LEU A 687 -7.27 -35.01 -17.63
C LEU A 687 -7.44 -33.54 -18.04
N ALA A 688 -8.40 -32.83 -17.44
CA ALA A 688 -8.63 -31.39 -17.67
C ALA A 688 -7.40 -30.55 -17.39
N GLY A 689 -6.69 -30.78 -16.28
CA GLY A 689 -5.41 -30.14 -15.97
C GLY A 689 -4.21 -31.09 -16.13
N SER A 690 -4.25 -31.90 -17.18
CA SER A 690 -3.11 -32.65 -17.75
C SER A 690 -2.71 -32.02 -19.11
N LEU A 691 -2.08 -32.79 -20.01
CA LEU A 691 -1.72 -32.42 -21.39
C LEU A 691 -2.92 -32.21 -22.35
N HIS A 692 -3.99 -31.54 -21.89
CA HIS A 692 -5.18 -31.20 -22.67
C HIS A 692 -5.01 -29.85 -23.39
N PRO A 693 -5.52 -29.64 -24.62
CA PRO A 693 -5.32 -28.40 -25.39
C PRO A 693 -5.70 -27.11 -24.67
N CYS A 694 -6.76 -27.13 -23.86
CA CYS A 694 -7.16 -25.96 -23.05
C CYS A 694 -6.22 -25.73 -21.85
N ALA A 695 -5.62 -26.77 -21.26
CA ALA A 695 -4.80 -26.66 -20.05
C ALA A 695 -3.55 -25.79 -20.22
N GLY A 696 -3.15 -25.53 -21.46
CA GLY A 696 -2.08 -24.58 -21.75
C GLY A 696 -2.37 -23.16 -21.25
N HIS A 697 -3.62 -22.80 -20.95
CA HIS A 697 -3.97 -21.52 -20.34
C HIS A 697 -3.22 -21.30 -19.01
N PHE A 698 -3.22 -22.30 -18.11
CA PHE A 698 -2.53 -22.24 -16.81
C PHE A 698 -1.01 -21.92 -16.90
N ILE A 699 -0.38 -22.17 -18.05
CA ILE A 699 1.03 -21.84 -18.30
C ILE A 699 1.13 -20.52 -19.09
N ALA A 700 0.33 -20.39 -20.15
CA ALA A 700 0.31 -19.26 -21.06
C ALA A 700 0.03 -17.93 -20.35
N GLU A 701 -0.76 -17.96 -19.29
CA GLU A 701 -1.26 -16.75 -18.64
C GLU A 701 -0.15 -15.94 -17.96
N HIS A 702 0.80 -16.60 -17.26
CA HIS A 702 1.76 -15.91 -16.38
C HIS A 702 3.23 -16.37 -16.46
N TYR A 703 3.57 -17.34 -17.33
CA TYR A 703 4.99 -17.68 -17.57
C TYR A 703 5.60 -16.79 -18.64
N VAL A 704 6.85 -16.38 -18.42
CA VAL A 704 7.62 -15.52 -19.32
C VAL A 704 8.26 -16.37 -20.43
N PHE A 705 7.68 -16.34 -21.62
CA PHE A 705 8.21 -17.07 -22.80
C PHE A 705 9.18 -16.24 -23.66
N GLU A 706 9.22 -14.92 -23.47
CA GLU A 706 10.13 -14.05 -24.22
C GLU A 706 11.50 -13.99 -23.55
N LYS A 707 12.57 -14.19 -24.33
CA LYS A 707 13.96 -14.14 -23.84
C LYS A 707 14.29 -12.74 -23.31
N GLN A 708 14.26 -12.59 -21.99
CA GLN A 708 14.73 -11.41 -21.29
C GLN A 708 16.27 -11.43 -21.17
N PRO A 709 16.95 -10.27 -21.14
CA PRO A 709 18.37 -10.23 -20.81
C PRO A 709 18.59 -10.74 -19.38
N LEU A 710 19.72 -11.38 -19.08
CA LEU A 710 20.01 -11.91 -17.74
C LEU A 710 19.95 -10.82 -16.64
N SER A 711 20.26 -9.57 -16.97
CA SER A 711 20.10 -8.41 -16.07
C SER A 711 18.66 -8.15 -15.61
N ALA A 712 17.64 -8.66 -16.33
CA ALA A 712 16.24 -8.54 -15.93
C ALA A 712 15.84 -9.50 -14.80
N LYS A 713 16.74 -10.43 -14.38
CA LYS A 713 16.56 -11.21 -13.15
C LYS A 713 16.99 -10.46 -11.89
N ASP A 714 17.81 -9.43 -12.05
CA ASP A 714 18.20 -8.53 -10.96
C ASP A 714 17.20 -7.36 -10.88
N PRO A 715 16.44 -7.27 -9.77
CA PRO A 715 15.37 -6.29 -9.63
C PRO A 715 15.89 -4.85 -9.56
N SER A 716 17.18 -4.63 -9.27
CA SER A 716 17.76 -3.28 -9.25
C SER A 716 17.90 -2.65 -10.65
N ASN A 717 17.86 -3.46 -11.71
CA ASN A 717 17.93 -2.94 -13.09
C ASN A 717 16.59 -2.42 -13.62
N MET A 718 15.48 -2.63 -12.89
CA MET A 718 14.14 -2.09 -13.18
C MET A 718 13.65 -2.34 -14.63
N ILE A 719 14.10 -3.44 -15.25
CA ILE A 719 13.72 -3.82 -16.62
C ILE A 719 12.26 -4.32 -16.58
N PRO A 720 11.32 -3.72 -17.34
CA PRO A 720 9.95 -4.21 -17.40
C PRO A 720 9.90 -5.60 -18.04
N VAL A 721 9.50 -6.60 -17.25
CA VAL A 721 9.27 -7.97 -17.74
C VAL A 721 7.76 -8.20 -17.93
N PRO A 722 7.30 -8.63 -19.11
CA PRO A 722 5.88 -8.97 -19.28
C PRO A 722 5.50 -10.18 -18.43
N GLU A 723 4.54 -10.00 -17.52
CA GLU A 723 4.12 -11.04 -16.56
C GLU A 723 2.73 -11.62 -16.81
N THR A 724 2.01 -11.09 -17.81
CA THR A 724 0.69 -11.57 -18.20
C THR A 724 0.52 -11.54 -19.71
N PHE A 725 0.11 -12.66 -20.31
CA PHE A 725 0.00 -12.82 -21.76
C PHE A 725 -1.42 -13.22 -22.16
N SER A 726 -1.94 -12.61 -23.23
CA SER A 726 -3.27 -12.97 -23.78
C SER A 726 -3.17 -14.04 -24.88
N TYR A 727 -4.28 -14.70 -25.18
CA TYR A 727 -4.53 -15.64 -26.26
C TYR A 727 -5.90 -15.33 -26.88
N TYR A 728 -5.93 -14.97 -28.17
CA TYR A 728 -7.15 -14.60 -28.89
C TYR A 728 -7.64 -15.71 -29.85
N GLY A 729 -7.24 -16.97 -29.62
CA GLY A 729 -7.55 -18.08 -30.51
C GLY A 729 -8.88 -18.80 -30.19
N PRO A 730 -9.24 -19.82 -30.99
CA PRO A 730 -10.57 -20.43 -30.97
C PRO A 730 -10.93 -21.20 -29.69
N LEU A 731 -9.94 -21.62 -28.88
CA LEU A 731 -10.23 -22.36 -27.64
C LEU A 731 -10.96 -21.52 -26.57
N ASN A 732 -10.94 -20.18 -26.71
CA ASN A 732 -11.71 -19.24 -25.87
C ASN A 732 -13.22 -19.55 -25.82
N VAL A 733 -13.78 -20.10 -26.91
CA VAL A 733 -15.20 -20.49 -26.99
C VAL A 733 -15.55 -21.57 -25.95
N LEU A 734 -14.59 -22.41 -25.57
CA LEU A 734 -14.76 -23.48 -24.58
C LEU A 734 -14.44 -23.01 -23.16
N THR A 735 -13.81 -21.85 -23.00
CA THR A 735 -13.06 -21.44 -21.79
C THR A 735 -13.44 -20.03 -21.33
N TYR A 736 -14.71 -19.62 -21.53
CA TYR A 736 -15.24 -18.33 -21.09
C TYR A 736 -14.33 -17.15 -21.47
N ASN A 737 -13.80 -17.14 -22.70
CA ASN A 737 -12.91 -16.09 -23.20
C ASN A 737 -11.71 -15.73 -22.27
N VAL A 738 -11.30 -16.60 -21.35
CA VAL A 738 -10.26 -16.28 -20.34
C VAL A 738 -8.92 -15.92 -20.99
N GLY A 739 -8.64 -16.41 -22.20
CA GLY A 739 -7.47 -16.02 -22.97
C GLY A 739 -7.39 -14.52 -23.26
N LEU A 740 -8.47 -13.75 -23.17
CA LEU A 740 -8.37 -12.29 -23.02
C LEU A 740 -7.93 -11.94 -21.58
N HIS A 741 -6.74 -12.41 -21.22
CA HIS A 741 -6.29 -12.51 -19.83
C HIS A 741 -5.75 -11.18 -19.29
N ASN A 742 -5.07 -10.40 -20.14
CA ASN A 742 -4.75 -9.01 -19.80
C ASN A 742 -6.04 -8.20 -19.60
N GLU A 743 -7.02 -8.34 -20.48
CA GLU A 743 -8.32 -7.68 -20.38
C GLU A 743 -9.06 -8.07 -19.11
N HIS A 744 -9.01 -9.36 -18.75
CA HIS A 744 -9.61 -9.91 -17.55
C HIS A 744 -8.91 -9.42 -16.28
N HIS A 745 -7.58 -9.48 -16.20
CA HIS A 745 -6.84 -8.92 -15.06
C HIS A 745 -7.00 -7.40 -14.94
N ASP A 746 -7.08 -6.69 -16.06
CA ASP A 746 -7.39 -5.27 -16.08
C ASP A 746 -8.83 -5.03 -15.62
N PHE A 747 -9.80 -5.87 -15.97
CA PHE A 747 -11.20 -5.66 -15.59
C PHE A 747 -11.91 -6.93 -15.10
N PRO A 748 -11.61 -7.47 -13.91
CA PRO A 748 -12.21 -8.72 -13.42
C PRO A 748 -13.71 -8.60 -13.11
N ALA A 749 -14.28 -7.40 -13.21
CA ALA A 749 -15.72 -7.14 -13.09
C ALA A 749 -16.45 -7.10 -14.45
N VAL A 750 -15.73 -7.21 -15.58
CA VAL A 750 -16.27 -7.34 -16.93
C VAL A 750 -16.44 -8.84 -17.23
N PRO A 751 -17.64 -9.32 -17.54
CA PRO A 751 -17.85 -10.74 -17.80
C PRO A 751 -17.30 -11.18 -19.15
N TRP A 752 -16.98 -12.47 -19.25
CA TRP A 752 -16.43 -13.12 -20.44
C TRP A 752 -17.06 -12.74 -21.78
N THR A 753 -18.39 -12.57 -21.83
CA THR A 753 -19.14 -12.18 -23.04
C THR A 753 -18.76 -10.81 -23.59
N LYS A 754 -18.20 -9.95 -22.72
CA LYS A 754 -17.85 -8.55 -23.02
C LYS A 754 -16.35 -8.31 -23.04
N LEU A 755 -15.51 -9.27 -22.66
CA LEU A 755 -14.05 -9.14 -22.82
C LEU A 755 -13.62 -8.81 -24.28
N PRO A 756 -14.22 -9.40 -25.33
CA PRO A 756 -13.91 -9.00 -26.72
C PRO A 756 -14.34 -7.56 -27.04
N VAL A 757 -15.39 -7.05 -26.40
CA VAL A 757 -15.85 -5.66 -26.57
C VAL A 757 -14.91 -4.70 -25.84
N LEU A 758 -14.43 -5.07 -24.65
CA LEU A 758 -13.39 -4.36 -23.92
C LEU A 758 -12.08 -4.28 -24.73
N HIS A 759 -11.66 -5.40 -25.35
CA HIS A 759 -10.49 -5.44 -26.24
C HIS A 759 -10.62 -4.47 -27.41
N GLU A 760 -11.74 -4.47 -28.13
CA GLU A 760 -11.93 -3.59 -29.29
C GLU A 760 -12.11 -2.11 -28.92
N ILE A 761 -12.69 -1.80 -27.75
CA ILE A 761 -12.78 -0.43 -27.25
C ILE A 761 -11.38 0.11 -26.90
N ALA A 762 -10.60 -0.65 -26.13
CA ALA A 762 -9.32 -0.23 -25.58
C ALA A 762 -8.11 -0.84 -26.31
N LYS A 763 -8.25 -1.03 -27.61
CA LYS A 763 -7.35 -1.83 -28.45
C LYS A 763 -5.91 -1.35 -28.45
N GLU A 764 -5.72 -0.04 -28.36
CA GLU A 764 -4.40 0.61 -28.30
C GLU A 764 -3.61 0.25 -27.03
N PHE A 765 -4.28 -0.21 -25.96
CA PHE A 765 -3.63 -0.66 -24.72
C PHE A 765 -3.25 -2.14 -24.74
N TYR A 766 -3.82 -2.93 -25.67
CA TYR A 766 -3.62 -4.38 -25.77
C TYR A 766 -2.90 -4.84 -27.04
N ALA A 767 -2.83 -4.00 -28.09
CA ALA A 767 -2.31 -4.38 -29.40
C ALA A 767 -0.82 -4.78 -29.38
N ASP A 768 -0.01 -4.05 -28.62
CA ASP A 768 1.44 -4.23 -28.51
C ASP A 768 1.86 -5.12 -27.32
N LEU A 769 0.90 -5.61 -26.52
CA LEU A 769 1.18 -6.56 -25.43
C LEU A 769 1.49 -7.96 -26.00
N PRO A 770 2.39 -8.71 -25.36
CA PRO A 770 2.77 -10.02 -25.84
C PRO A 770 1.62 -11.03 -25.66
N ARG A 771 1.54 -11.95 -26.62
CA ARG A 771 0.40 -12.87 -26.74
C ARG A 771 0.78 -14.22 -27.33
N HIS A 772 0.15 -15.27 -26.83
CA HIS A 772 0.26 -16.60 -27.38
C HIS A 772 -0.72 -16.80 -28.55
N LYS A 773 -0.27 -17.54 -29.57
CA LYS A 773 -1.11 -17.90 -30.74
C LYS A 773 -1.75 -19.29 -30.62
N SER A 774 -1.27 -20.13 -29.70
CA SER A 774 -1.76 -21.50 -29.48
C SER A 774 -1.36 -22.02 -28.09
N TRP A 775 -2.34 -22.36 -27.26
CA TRP A 775 -2.10 -23.02 -25.96
C TRP A 775 -1.47 -24.42 -26.10
N VAL A 776 -1.75 -25.14 -27.19
CA VAL A 776 -1.06 -26.41 -27.49
C VAL A 776 0.43 -26.19 -27.74
N TYR A 777 0.78 -25.10 -28.45
CA TYR A 777 2.18 -24.73 -28.67
C TYR A 777 2.85 -24.24 -27.39
N VAL A 778 2.13 -23.55 -26.50
CA VAL A 778 2.63 -23.18 -25.16
C VAL A 778 3.04 -24.40 -24.35
N ILE A 779 2.19 -25.45 -24.28
CA ILE A 779 2.54 -26.69 -23.58
C ILE A 779 3.79 -27.33 -24.20
N TRP A 780 3.85 -27.40 -25.53
CA TRP A 780 5.01 -27.97 -26.23
C TRP A 780 6.29 -27.16 -25.99
N GLN A 781 6.23 -25.83 -26.14
CA GLN A 781 7.38 -24.96 -25.92
C GLN A 781 7.83 -25.02 -24.45
N PHE A 782 6.91 -24.97 -23.48
CA PHE A 782 7.26 -25.07 -22.07
C PHE A 782 8.05 -26.34 -21.75
N VAL A 783 7.69 -27.48 -22.35
CA VAL A 783 8.38 -28.75 -22.09
C VAL A 783 9.70 -28.88 -22.85
N TRP A 784 9.78 -28.44 -24.11
CA TRP A 784 10.94 -28.66 -25.00
C TRP A 784 11.96 -27.52 -25.08
N ASP A 785 11.56 -26.27 -24.79
CA ASP A 785 12.45 -25.12 -24.81
C ASP A 785 13.36 -25.14 -23.56
N ASN A 786 14.67 -24.95 -23.74
CA ASN A 786 15.61 -24.93 -22.61
C ASN A 786 15.67 -23.54 -21.94
N ASP A 787 15.21 -22.49 -22.63
CA ASP A 787 15.20 -21.12 -22.13
C ASP A 787 13.90 -20.76 -21.38
N VAL A 788 12.90 -21.65 -21.38
CA VAL A 788 11.63 -21.49 -20.66
C VAL A 788 11.49 -22.58 -19.61
N GLY A 789 11.27 -22.20 -18.36
CA GLY A 789 11.31 -23.11 -17.23
C GLY A 789 10.41 -22.72 -16.07
N MET A 790 10.49 -23.49 -14.98
CA MET A 790 9.72 -23.28 -13.76
C MET A 790 10.01 -21.91 -13.11
N THR A 791 11.21 -21.35 -13.32
CA THR A 791 11.60 -20.04 -12.80
C THR A 791 11.27 -18.89 -13.75
N CYS A 792 10.70 -19.14 -14.93
CA CYS A 792 10.25 -18.10 -15.85
C CYS A 792 8.92 -17.49 -15.39
N ARG A 793 8.91 -16.94 -14.17
CA ARG A 793 7.81 -16.23 -13.52
C ARG A 793 8.37 -14.96 -12.90
N VAL A 794 7.59 -13.89 -12.92
CA VAL A 794 7.93 -12.64 -12.23
C VAL A 794 7.59 -12.77 -10.73
N LYS A 795 8.54 -12.39 -9.87
CA LYS A 795 8.41 -12.37 -8.41
C LYS A 795 8.65 -10.98 -7.82
N ARG A 796 7.94 -10.68 -6.74
CA ARG A 796 8.06 -9.46 -5.92
C ARG A 796 8.22 -9.87 -4.47
N LYS A 797 9.08 -9.18 -3.72
CA LYS A 797 9.25 -9.44 -2.27
C LYS A 797 8.12 -8.85 -1.42
N GLU A 798 7.53 -7.75 -1.85
CA GLU A 798 6.57 -6.94 -1.08
C GLU A 798 5.44 -6.39 -1.98
N GLY A 799 4.47 -5.68 -1.38
CA GLY A 799 3.41 -4.95 -2.09
C GLY A 799 2.03 -5.62 -2.17
N GLY A 800 1.91 -6.91 -1.82
CA GLY A 800 0.65 -7.66 -1.92
C GLY A 800 -0.35 -7.43 -0.77
N ARG A 801 -1.64 -7.71 -1.03
CA ARG A 801 -2.74 -7.63 -0.05
C ARG A 801 -3.63 -8.88 -0.11
N LYS A 802 -3.67 -9.65 0.97
CA LYS A 802 -4.56 -10.82 1.14
C LYS A 802 -6.04 -10.42 1.08
N VAL A 803 -6.86 -11.19 0.36
CA VAL A 803 -8.32 -11.06 0.44
C VAL A 803 -8.82 -11.67 1.75
N GLY A 804 -9.62 -10.91 2.51
CA GLY A 804 -10.09 -11.31 3.85
C GLY A 804 -9.21 -10.84 5.01
N ALA A 805 -8.04 -10.26 4.77
CA ALA A 805 -7.24 -9.66 5.85
C ALA A 805 -7.92 -8.39 6.39
N GLY A 806 -8.23 -8.39 7.69
CA GLY A 806 -8.97 -7.32 8.35
C GLY A 806 -10.49 -7.38 8.21
N TRP A 807 -11.04 -8.41 7.55
CA TRP A 807 -12.49 -8.61 7.43
C TRP A 807 -13.05 -9.27 8.68
N THR A 808 -14.25 -8.86 9.09
CA THR A 808 -15.01 -9.50 10.17
C THR A 808 -15.42 -10.93 9.80
N GLN A 809 -15.76 -11.77 10.79
CA GLN A 809 -16.31 -13.11 10.53
C GLN A 809 -17.56 -13.06 9.63
N GLN A 810 -18.39 -12.02 9.74
CA GLN A 810 -19.54 -11.84 8.85
C GLN A 810 -19.12 -11.54 7.40
N GLU A 811 -18.13 -10.68 7.16
CA GLU A 811 -17.61 -10.39 5.81
C GLU A 811 -16.84 -11.57 5.19
N ILE A 812 -16.25 -12.43 6.01
CA ILE A 812 -15.67 -13.70 5.55
C ILE A 812 -16.79 -14.69 5.16
N GLN A 813 -17.90 -14.70 5.90
CA GLN A 813 -19.04 -15.60 5.68
C GLN A 813 -20.02 -15.15 4.59
N ALA A 814 -20.15 -13.85 4.31
CA ALA A 814 -21.04 -13.24 3.31
C ALA A 814 -20.46 -13.24 1.88
#